data_AF-A0A382BTB7-F1
#
_entry.id   AF-A0A382BTB7-F1
#
_cell.length_a   1.000
_cell.length_b   1.000
_cell.length_c   1.000
_cell.angle_alpha   90.00
_cell.angle_beta   90.00
_cell.angle_gamma   90.00
#
_symmetry.space_group_name_H-M   'P 1'
#
loop_
_entity.id
_entity.type
_entity.pdbx_description
1 polymer ?
#
loop_
_entity_poly.entity_id
_entity_poly.type
_entity_poly.pdbx_seq_one_letter_code
_entity_poly.pdbx_strand_id
1 'polypeptide(L)'
;MVNEWEFLWDIDPYETDSDQDGMPDGWEHNYSFPAGGCGLDPSDSSDQHGDADDDGSDNLREYKEDTDPCDDDSDDDGDPDGDDPPPLPPGEQNGTKPDTGRTDGQVTIYEIFDPPLMSLKRWYAQDALYYDSSLADPYSMYINDTNKVEIDPTGTTDYTHVFEGWLWMGVSLSTELYTPIPSVAPDADIIDYDPNATGVAVSFYKDGADNYFIRGNQDVIIDLRYRMGTNGSYFNRPVSETLTLDDLPPESIVPITGQSEVEEKVKQFLQMKNGTEPANPPLYWLWPENGSRETNMAKIVTNLTWYFSNFREGDGDVPDPEPPWDVYQSICINGIGACRHRSFGFFVTANVMGLPTRYVSNEAHAFVEVYIPEDNLTFSSSHWKRINLGGTGSSETLDRPDSDGEGDDFDFDENDPGDIDNMTGERVTVVLEGVSPSEADKGTQFRLWGYVEDRNGTRLPGFGVGGGMWDELHATPAFEIGTGSTNTTGDFDFNASGFFGAIPGENEIYAAVYQSGYLGVDGPELVEVYTDTNLTVDAPASVGKGQELVVSGSLLDIGGVAAPDETLEFEVWEGSSSQGKPAVRCNPQQWWQRYRCEIGTTVTDEFGNFIFNWTVPETGQPTADNDYHVEVLFPGSTYRYTTVETTDLRILESSVELEAWLDPQTVLINDPFWVNGTIIEAA
;
A
#
# COMPACT_ATOMS: atom_id res chain seq x y z
N MET A 1 -31.17 -8.69 32.10
CA MET A 1 -32.47 -9.40 32.00
C MET A 1 -32.07 -10.78 31.54
N VAL A 2 -32.44 -11.85 32.25
CA VAL A 2 -32.18 -13.21 31.75
C VAL A 2 -33.08 -13.38 30.54
N ASN A 3 -32.53 -13.63 29.36
CA ASN A 3 -33.37 -13.95 28.21
C ASN A 3 -33.92 -15.38 28.41
N GLU A 4 -35.15 -15.66 27.96
CA GLU A 4 -35.81 -16.93 28.33
C GLU A 4 -35.12 -18.17 27.74
N TRP A 5 -34.25 -18.01 26.74
CA TRP A 5 -33.57 -19.11 26.06
C TRP A 5 -32.23 -19.49 26.71
N GLU A 6 -31.42 -18.55 27.19
CA GLU A 6 -30.21 -18.81 28.01
C GLU A 6 -30.55 -19.66 29.25
N PHE A 7 -31.69 -19.38 29.90
CA PHE A 7 -32.16 -20.18 31.03
C PHE A 7 -32.53 -21.63 30.66
N LEU A 8 -32.96 -21.88 29.41
CA LEU A 8 -33.33 -23.21 28.95
C LEU A 8 -32.10 -24.08 28.65
N TRP A 9 -30.98 -23.44 28.27
CA TRP A 9 -29.70 -24.08 27.98
C TRP A 9 -28.80 -24.24 29.23
N ASP A 10 -29.14 -23.61 30.36
CA ASP A 10 -28.29 -23.58 31.57
C ASP A 10 -26.95 -22.85 31.35
N ILE A 11 -26.93 -21.88 30.43
CA ILE A 11 -25.79 -21.05 30.02
C ILE A 11 -25.81 -19.66 30.71
N ASP A 12 -24.67 -18.96 30.75
CA ASP A 12 -24.54 -17.72 31.55
C ASP A 12 -25.05 -16.50 30.77
N PRO A 13 -26.16 -15.85 31.20
CA PRO A 13 -26.72 -14.67 30.51
C PRO A 13 -25.83 -13.40 30.57
N TYR A 14 -24.63 -13.51 31.13
CA TYR A 14 -23.61 -12.45 31.18
C TYR A 14 -22.36 -12.79 30.35
N GLU A 15 -22.32 -13.96 29.73
CA GLU A 15 -21.26 -14.42 28.83
C GLU A 15 -21.83 -14.51 27.40
N THR A 16 -21.04 -14.14 26.39
CA THR A 16 -21.50 -14.15 24.99
C THR A 16 -21.28 -15.50 24.31
N ASP A 17 -20.38 -16.30 24.87
CA ASP A 17 -19.91 -17.62 24.43
C ASP A 17 -19.64 -18.40 25.73
N SER A 18 -20.67 -19.11 26.20
CA SER A 18 -20.76 -19.67 27.54
C SER A 18 -19.92 -20.94 27.72
N ASP A 19 -19.59 -21.64 26.65
CA ASP A 19 -18.73 -22.83 26.66
C ASP A 19 -17.32 -22.59 26.10
N GLN A 20 -17.06 -21.36 25.63
CA GLN A 20 -15.77 -20.78 25.29
C GLN A 20 -15.09 -21.43 24.09
N ASP A 21 -15.87 -21.79 23.10
CA ASP A 21 -15.44 -22.55 21.94
C ASP A 21 -15.20 -21.68 20.69
N GLY A 22 -15.59 -20.41 20.78
CA GLY A 22 -15.44 -19.38 19.75
C GLY A 22 -16.72 -19.06 18.97
N MET A 23 -17.81 -19.80 19.20
CA MET A 23 -19.14 -19.54 18.63
C MET A 23 -20.03 -18.84 19.69
N PRO A 24 -20.77 -17.77 19.36
CA PRO A 24 -21.63 -17.12 20.33
C PRO A 24 -22.90 -17.91 20.62
N ASP A 25 -23.34 -17.90 21.89
CA ASP A 25 -24.56 -18.59 22.36
C ASP A 25 -25.78 -18.30 21.48
N GLY A 26 -25.88 -17.05 21.00
CA GLY A 26 -27.00 -16.58 20.18
C GLY A 26 -26.99 -17.12 18.76
N TRP A 27 -25.80 -17.37 18.19
CA TRP A 27 -25.64 -17.99 16.89
C TRP A 27 -25.94 -19.48 16.97
N GLU A 28 -25.32 -20.19 17.90
CA GLU A 28 -25.56 -21.62 18.13
C GLU A 28 -27.03 -21.89 18.48
N HIS A 29 -27.67 -21.00 19.26
CA HIS A 29 -29.10 -21.11 19.55
C HIS A 29 -29.97 -21.07 18.28
N ASN A 30 -29.62 -20.29 17.26
CA ASN A 30 -30.40 -20.25 16.02
C ASN A 30 -30.38 -21.60 15.28
N TYR A 31 -29.30 -22.36 15.42
CA TYR A 31 -29.08 -23.65 14.78
C TYR A 31 -29.34 -24.87 15.70
N SER A 32 -29.78 -24.64 16.93
CA SER A 32 -29.92 -25.68 17.97
C SER A 32 -31.22 -26.50 17.97
N PHE A 33 -32.34 -25.99 17.44
CA PHE A 33 -33.67 -26.61 17.59
C PHE A 33 -34.48 -26.73 16.28
N PRO A 34 -35.44 -27.69 16.19
CA PRO A 34 -35.70 -28.51 14.99
C PRO A 34 -36.65 -27.86 13.95
N ALA A 35 -36.59 -26.54 13.81
CA ALA A 35 -37.33 -25.78 12.80
C ALA A 35 -36.39 -25.12 11.78
N GLY A 36 -35.23 -25.73 11.51
CA GLY A 36 -34.22 -25.24 10.58
C GLY A 36 -32.78 -25.49 11.03
N GLY A 37 -32.54 -25.78 12.31
CA GLY A 37 -31.19 -26.02 12.84
C GLY A 37 -30.72 -27.48 12.79
N CYS A 38 -29.40 -27.66 12.73
CA CYS A 38 -28.66 -28.92 12.63
C CYS A 38 -28.17 -29.47 13.98
N GLY A 39 -28.45 -28.75 15.08
CA GLY A 39 -28.35 -29.29 16.44
C GLY A 39 -27.11 -28.86 17.22
N LEU A 40 -26.62 -27.64 16.98
CA LEU A 40 -25.62 -26.98 17.83
C LEU A 40 -26.12 -26.81 19.28
N ASP A 41 -25.21 -26.86 20.24
CA ASP A 41 -25.49 -26.79 21.66
C ASP A 41 -24.58 -25.73 22.31
N PRO A 42 -25.13 -24.54 22.65
CA PRO A 42 -24.41 -23.42 23.32
C PRO A 42 -23.71 -23.73 24.65
N SER A 43 -23.73 -24.99 25.09
CA SER A 43 -23.16 -25.48 26.33
C SER A 43 -22.15 -26.62 26.12
N ASP A 44 -21.89 -27.02 24.88
CA ASP A 44 -20.99 -28.11 24.50
C ASP A 44 -19.91 -27.65 23.52
N SER A 45 -18.81 -27.13 24.09
CA SER A 45 -17.60 -26.66 23.40
C SER A 45 -16.90 -27.65 22.45
N SER A 46 -17.44 -28.86 22.27
CA SER A 46 -16.90 -29.83 21.31
C SER A 46 -17.60 -29.78 19.96
N ASP A 47 -18.77 -29.14 19.87
CA ASP A 47 -19.51 -29.00 18.62
C ASP A 47 -18.88 -27.99 17.66
N GLN A 48 -18.00 -27.07 18.11
CA GLN A 48 -17.11 -26.30 17.22
C GLN A 48 -16.30 -27.16 16.23
N HIS A 49 -16.04 -28.44 16.55
CA HIS A 49 -15.32 -29.38 15.67
C HIS A 49 -16.27 -30.35 14.95
N GLY A 50 -17.58 -30.18 15.14
CA GLY A 50 -18.60 -30.89 14.40
C GLY A 50 -18.70 -30.35 12.98
N ASP A 51 -19.23 -31.18 12.10
CA ASP A 51 -19.51 -30.92 10.69
C ASP A 51 -20.93 -31.44 10.53
N ALA A 52 -21.91 -30.53 10.62
CA ALA A 52 -23.28 -30.93 10.93
C ALA A 52 -24.10 -31.35 9.69
N ASP A 53 -23.65 -30.96 8.50
CA ASP A 53 -24.17 -31.34 7.19
C ASP A 53 -23.25 -32.30 6.39
N ASP A 54 -22.09 -32.66 6.95
CA ASP A 54 -21.09 -33.61 6.41
C ASP A 54 -20.41 -33.10 5.11
N ASP A 55 -20.19 -31.79 5.01
CA ASP A 55 -19.67 -31.08 3.85
C ASP A 55 -18.12 -30.90 3.90
N GLY A 56 -17.51 -31.12 5.06
CA GLY A 56 -16.08 -31.03 5.31
C GLY A 56 -15.61 -29.74 6.00
N SER A 57 -16.50 -28.78 6.23
CA SER A 57 -16.31 -27.60 7.06
C SER A 57 -16.68 -27.92 8.51
N ASP A 58 -16.00 -27.31 9.48
CA ASP A 58 -16.40 -27.43 10.89
C ASP A 58 -17.25 -26.23 11.30
N ASN A 59 -18.18 -26.42 12.24
CA ASN A 59 -19.16 -25.40 12.63
C ASN A 59 -18.50 -24.06 13.03
N LEU A 60 -17.28 -24.10 13.59
CA LEU A 60 -16.53 -22.90 13.93
C LEU A 60 -15.97 -22.18 12.70
N ARG A 61 -15.51 -22.93 11.70
CA ARG A 61 -15.11 -22.39 10.41
C ARG A 61 -16.31 -21.76 9.72
N GLU A 62 -17.45 -22.44 9.70
CA GLU A 62 -18.68 -21.94 9.08
C GLU A 62 -19.18 -20.65 9.75
N TYR A 63 -19.13 -20.60 11.09
CA TYR A 63 -19.40 -19.36 11.83
C TYR A 63 -18.47 -18.21 11.43
N LYS A 64 -17.18 -18.49 11.18
CA LYS A 64 -16.20 -17.46 10.76
C LYS A 64 -16.36 -17.03 9.31
N GLU A 65 -16.80 -17.95 8.44
CA GLU A 65 -16.96 -17.74 7.01
C GLU A 65 -18.39 -17.27 6.64
N ASP A 66 -19.29 -17.19 7.62
CA ASP A 66 -20.69 -16.75 7.49
C ASP A 66 -21.50 -17.66 6.53
N THR A 67 -21.20 -18.97 6.59
CA THR A 67 -21.93 -20.06 5.92
C THR A 67 -22.99 -20.66 6.87
N ASP A 68 -23.94 -21.42 6.32
CA ASP A 68 -25.01 -22.07 7.08
C ASP A 68 -24.55 -23.49 7.50
N PRO A 69 -24.30 -23.76 8.81
CA PRO A 69 -23.79 -25.04 9.29
C PRO A 69 -24.71 -26.25 9.07
N CYS A 70 -25.84 -26.02 8.43
CA CYS A 70 -26.86 -27.00 8.18
C CYS A 70 -27.16 -27.18 6.68
N ASP A 71 -26.37 -26.55 5.79
CA ASP A 71 -26.52 -26.54 4.35
C ASP A 71 -25.16 -26.83 3.69
N ASP A 72 -25.05 -27.98 3.02
CA ASP A 72 -23.77 -28.52 2.52
C ASP A 72 -23.16 -27.75 1.35
N ASP A 73 -23.75 -26.62 0.96
CA ASP A 73 -23.44 -25.76 -0.19
C ASP A 73 -24.24 -24.45 0.00
N SER A 74 -23.75 -23.56 0.88
CA SER A 74 -24.50 -22.38 1.36
C SER A 74 -24.86 -21.37 0.26
N ASP A 75 -24.20 -21.44 -0.90
CA ASP A 75 -24.50 -20.57 -2.03
C ASP A 75 -25.03 -21.28 -3.29
N ASP A 76 -25.39 -22.56 -3.14
CA ASP A 76 -26.06 -23.41 -4.13
C ASP A 76 -25.27 -23.50 -5.47
N ASP A 77 -23.93 -23.45 -5.42
CA ASP A 77 -23.07 -23.45 -6.61
C ASP A 77 -22.61 -24.85 -7.04
N GLY A 78 -22.76 -25.85 -6.17
CA GLY A 78 -22.56 -27.27 -6.44
C GLY A 78 -21.24 -27.84 -5.94
N ASP A 79 -20.39 -27.05 -5.29
CA ASP A 79 -19.25 -27.49 -4.49
C ASP A 79 -19.55 -27.27 -2.98
N PRO A 80 -19.15 -28.19 -2.07
CA PRO A 80 -19.48 -28.03 -0.65
C PRO A 80 -18.66 -26.94 0.06
N ASP A 81 -19.22 -26.24 1.06
CA ASP A 81 -18.54 -25.11 1.75
C ASP A 81 -17.17 -25.51 2.33
N GLY A 82 -17.00 -26.77 2.75
CA GLY A 82 -15.74 -27.34 3.22
C GLY A 82 -14.61 -27.40 2.18
N ASP A 83 -14.97 -27.54 0.90
CA ASP A 83 -14.06 -27.54 -0.26
C ASP A 83 -14.03 -26.16 -0.97
N ASP A 84 -15.13 -25.40 -0.91
CA ASP A 84 -15.32 -24.09 -1.54
C ASP A 84 -16.19 -23.16 -0.67
N PRO A 85 -15.61 -22.39 0.27
CA PRO A 85 -16.39 -21.40 1.00
C PRO A 85 -16.90 -20.33 0.02
N PRO A 86 -18.16 -19.89 0.15
CA PRO A 86 -18.94 -19.34 -0.94
C PRO A 86 -18.28 -18.16 -1.66
N PRO A 87 -18.33 -18.06 -3.01
CA PRO A 87 -18.16 -16.82 -3.74
C PRO A 87 -19.33 -15.84 -3.53
N LEU A 88 -19.76 -15.56 -2.29
CA LEU A 88 -20.56 -14.35 -2.05
C LEU A 88 -19.71 -13.16 -2.50
N PRO A 89 -20.16 -12.35 -3.48
CA PRO A 89 -19.29 -11.41 -4.15
C PRO A 89 -18.70 -10.45 -3.12
N PRO A 90 -17.39 -10.49 -2.88
CA PRO A 90 -16.83 -9.86 -1.69
C PRO A 90 -16.93 -8.34 -1.76
N GLY A 91 -17.55 -7.76 -0.73
CA GLY A 91 -17.71 -6.32 -0.60
C GLY A 91 -19.15 -5.88 -0.36
N GLU A 92 -19.29 -4.58 -0.16
CA GLU A 92 -20.54 -3.96 0.24
C GLU A 92 -21.48 -3.78 -0.97
N GLN A 93 -22.42 -4.72 -1.13
CA GLN A 93 -23.44 -4.65 -2.19
C GLN A 93 -24.31 -3.38 -2.09
N ASN A 94 -25.07 -3.10 -3.14
CA ASN A 94 -25.92 -1.92 -3.21
C ASN A 94 -26.89 -1.81 -2.02
N GLY A 95 -26.77 -0.75 -1.21
CA GLY A 95 -27.62 -0.52 -0.03
C GLY A 95 -27.10 -1.11 1.28
N THR A 96 -25.84 -1.57 1.34
CA THR A 96 -25.19 -2.00 2.58
C THR A 96 -24.96 -0.84 3.57
N LYS A 97 -24.78 -1.24 4.82
CA LYS A 97 -24.61 -0.33 5.96
C LYS A 97 -23.14 0.02 6.13
N PRO A 98 -22.79 1.31 6.20
CA PRO A 98 -21.39 1.75 6.29
C PRO A 98 -20.67 1.40 7.61
N ASP A 99 -21.40 0.97 8.64
CA ASP A 99 -20.92 0.78 10.02
C ASP A 99 -20.91 -0.69 10.47
N THR A 100 -21.67 -1.56 9.78
CA THR A 100 -21.90 -2.96 10.17
C THR A 100 -21.62 -3.95 9.02
N GLY A 101 -20.72 -3.60 8.11
CA GLY A 101 -20.36 -4.45 6.96
C GLY A 101 -19.34 -5.54 7.32
N ARG A 102 -19.34 -6.65 6.57
CA ARG A 102 -18.51 -7.88 6.66
C ARG A 102 -16.96 -7.69 6.68
N THR A 103 -16.46 -6.47 6.76
CA THR A 103 -15.01 -6.15 6.68
C THR A 103 -14.33 -6.04 8.06
N ASP A 104 -14.97 -6.55 9.12
CA ASP A 104 -14.34 -6.80 10.42
C ASP A 104 -14.00 -8.28 10.61
N GLY A 105 -12.89 -8.54 11.29
CA GLY A 105 -12.41 -9.90 11.55
C GLY A 105 -11.23 -10.32 10.68
N GLN A 106 -10.88 -11.61 10.76
CA GLN A 106 -9.84 -12.26 9.99
C GLN A 106 -10.46 -12.72 8.67
N VAL A 107 -10.54 -11.82 7.68
CA VAL A 107 -11.17 -12.12 6.39
C VAL A 107 -10.12 -12.58 5.40
N THR A 108 -10.44 -13.64 4.66
CA THR A 108 -9.56 -14.18 3.63
C THR A 108 -9.56 -13.28 2.39
N ILE A 109 -8.37 -12.80 1.98
CA ILE A 109 -8.20 -12.10 0.70
C ILE A 109 -7.73 -13.11 -0.33
N TYR A 110 -8.54 -13.32 -1.37
CA TYR A 110 -8.10 -14.02 -2.57
C TYR A 110 -7.31 -13.06 -3.45
N GLU A 111 -6.01 -13.31 -3.64
CA GLU A 111 -5.25 -12.58 -4.65
C GLU A 111 -5.49 -13.23 -6.01
N ILE A 112 -6.08 -12.44 -6.91
CA ILE A 112 -6.55 -12.92 -8.21
C ILE A 112 -5.82 -12.27 -9.37
N PHE A 113 -5.12 -11.16 -9.11
CA PHE A 113 -4.44 -10.40 -10.14
C PHE A 113 -2.93 -10.62 -10.06
N ASP A 114 -2.29 -10.66 -11.22
CA ASP A 114 -0.86 -10.64 -11.39
C ASP A 114 -0.48 -9.51 -12.38
N PRO A 115 0.29 -8.48 -11.98
CA PRO A 115 0.87 -8.27 -10.65
C PRO A 115 -0.17 -8.12 -9.53
N PRO A 116 0.15 -8.55 -8.29
CA PRO A 116 -0.79 -8.52 -7.18
C PRO A 116 -1.22 -7.09 -6.82
N LEU A 117 -2.52 -6.93 -6.56
CA LEU A 117 -3.08 -5.68 -6.05
C LEU A 117 -3.29 -5.69 -4.54
N MET A 118 -3.11 -6.85 -3.90
CA MET A 118 -3.38 -7.15 -2.51
C MET A 118 -4.79 -6.67 -2.13
N SER A 119 -4.88 -5.92 -1.03
CA SER A 119 -6.12 -5.31 -0.54
C SER A 119 -6.66 -4.17 -1.41
N LEU A 120 -6.09 -3.87 -2.57
CA LEU A 120 -6.45 -2.69 -3.39
C LEU A 120 -7.16 -3.03 -4.72
N LYS A 121 -7.59 -4.28 -4.91
CA LYS A 121 -8.49 -4.65 -6.02
C LYS A 121 -9.89 -4.05 -5.85
N ARG A 122 -10.55 -3.74 -6.96
CA ARG A 122 -11.92 -3.17 -6.96
C ARG A 122 -12.93 -4.30 -7.15
N TRP A 123 -13.74 -4.56 -6.15
CA TRP A 123 -14.87 -5.49 -6.29
C TRP A 123 -16.19 -4.75 -6.47
N TYR A 124 -16.47 -3.81 -5.58
CA TYR A 124 -17.63 -2.93 -5.66
C TYR A 124 -17.25 -1.47 -5.45
N ALA A 125 -17.72 -0.61 -6.35
CA ALA A 125 -17.66 0.83 -6.26
C ALA A 125 -19.09 1.42 -6.22
N GLN A 126 -19.32 2.34 -5.28
CA GLN A 126 -20.59 3.04 -5.09
C GLN A 126 -20.36 4.56 -5.19
N ASP A 127 -21.19 5.27 -5.93
CA ASP A 127 -20.99 6.67 -6.32
C ASP A 127 -22.08 7.63 -5.81
N ALA A 128 -23.07 7.13 -5.09
CA ALA A 128 -24.22 7.90 -4.65
C ALA A 128 -24.54 7.71 -3.16
N LEU A 129 -25.12 8.76 -2.56
CA LEU A 129 -25.50 8.80 -1.15
C LEU A 129 -26.98 9.11 -0.98
N TYR A 130 -27.66 8.28 -0.20
CA TYR A 130 -29.04 8.46 0.24
C TYR A 130 -29.07 8.72 1.74
N TYR A 131 -29.81 9.76 2.16
CA TYR A 131 -30.03 10.08 3.56
C TYR A 131 -31.52 10.13 3.91
N ASP A 132 -31.90 9.46 5.00
CA ASP A 132 -33.26 9.48 5.56
C ASP A 132 -33.22 9.42 7.09
N SER A 133 -33.50 10.58 7.71
CA SER A 133 -33.51 10.76 9.17
C SER A 133 -34.60 9.97 9.91
N SER A 134 -35.54 9.33 9.20
CA SER A 134 -36.56 8.47 9.81
C SER A 134 -36.09 7.03 10.07
N LEU A 135 -34.97 6.63 9.46
CA LEU A 135 -34.35 5.32 9.64
C LEU A 135 -33.44 5.32 10.87
N ALA A 136 -33.26 4.14 11.47
CA ALA A 136 -32.29 3.97 12.56
C ALA A 136 -30.85 4.21 12.06
N ASP A 137 -30.57 3.74 10.84
CA ASP A 137 -29.34 3.97 10.09
C ASP A 137 -29.64 4.92 8.93
N PRO A 138 -29.35 6.22 9.07
CA PRO A 138 -29.89 7.22 8.15
C PRO A 138 -29.09 7.36 6.85
N TYR A 139 -27.99 6.62 6.67
CA TYR A 139 -27.12 6.70 5.49
C TYR A 139 -27.14 5.38 4.72
N SER A 140 -27.28 5.46 3.39
CA SER A 140 -27.12 4.32 2.48
C SER A 140 -26.32 4.73 1.26
N MET A 141 -25.31 3.94 0.92
CA MET A 141 -24.51 4.11 -0.29
C MET A 141 -25.08 3.25 -1.40
N TYR A 142 -25.09 3.76 -2.64
CA TYR A 142 -25.67 3.06 -3.78
C TYR A 142 -25.01 3.48 -5.10
N ILE A 143 -25.32 2.74 -6.17
CA ILE A 143 -24.88 3.05 -7.53
C ILE A 143 -25.98 3.87 -8.23
N ASN A 144 -25.64 5.09 -8.67
CA ASN A 144 -26.61 6.01 -9.29
C ASN A 144 -27.14 5.51 -10.64
N ASP A 145 -26.24 5.00 -11.50
CA ASP A 145 -26.61 4.40 -12.78
C ASP A 145 -26.25 2.92 -12.81
N THR A 146 -27.27 2.08 -12.61
CA THR A 146 -27.11 0.62 -12.58
C THR A 146 -27.14 -0.03 -13.96
N ASN A 147 -27.33 0.75 -15.04
CA ASN A 147 -27.44 0.22 -16.40
C ASN A 147 -26.14 -0.47 -16.80
N LYS A 148 -26.25 -1.69 -17.34
CA LYS A 148 -25.11 -2.47 -17.82
C LYS A 148 -24.83 -2.14 -19.28
N VAL A 149 -23.65 -1.60 -19.57
CA VAL A 149 -23.15 -1.29 -20.91
C VAL A 149 -22.14 -2.36 -21.30
N GLU A 150 -22.36 -3.03 -22.43
CA GLU A 150 -21.45 -4.05 -22.95
C GLU A 150 -20.12 -3.43 -23.39
N ILE A 151 -19.02 -4.11 -23.07
CA ILE A 151 -17.66 -3.76 -23.49
C ILE A 151 -17.03 -4.96 -24.22
N ASP A 152 -16.28 -4.66 -25.27
CA ASP A 152 -15.62 -5.68 -26.09
C ASP A 152 -14.14 -5.83 -25.68
N PRO A 153 -13.60 -7.06 -25.66
CA PRO A 153 -12.17 -7.27 -25.52
C PRO A 153 -11.39 -6.57 -26.64
N THR A 154 -10.32 -5.87 -26.28
CA THR A 154 -9.56 -5.02 -27.22
C THR A 154 -8.57 -5.81 -28.06
N GLY A 155 -8.09 -6.95 -27.56
CA GLY A 155 -7.08 -7.81 -28.20
C GLY A 155 -5.70 -7.15 -28.34
N THR A 156 -5.45 -6.05 -27.64
CA THR A 156 -4.16 -5.34 -27.68
C THR A 156 -3.56 -5.25 -26.27
N THR A 157 -2.24 -5.38 -26.18
CA THR A 157 -1.47 -5.20 -24.93
C THR A 157 -0.75 -3.85 -24.90
N ASP A 158 -1.18 -2.87 -25.71
CA ASP A 158 -0.60 -1.52 -25.78
C ASP A 158 -1.04 -0.66 -24.58
N TYR A 159 -0.74 -1.15 -23.38
CA TYR A 159 -1.04 -0.52 -22.10
C TYR A 159 0.23 -0.46 -21.26
N THR A 160 0.38 0.60 -20.46
CA THR A 160 1.55 0.72 -19.56
C THR A 160 1.55 -0.32 -18.44
N HIS A 161 0.38 -0.80 -18.03
CA HIS A 161 0.20 -1.81 -17.00
C HIS A 161 -0.79 -2.83 -17.53
N VAL A 162 -0.42 -4.10 -17.47
CA VAL A 162 -1.27 -5.24 -17.82
C VAL A 162 -1.35 -6.13 -16.59
N PHE A 163 -2.55 -6.61 -16.29
CA PHE A 163 -2.84 -7.50 -15.18
C PHE A 163 -3.52 -8.75 -15.71
N GLU A 164 -3.06 -9.92 -15.30
CA GLU A 164 -3.75 -11.19 -15.49
C GLU A 164 -4.63 -11.47 -14.27
N GLY A 165 -5.93 -11.61 -14.48
CA GLY A 165 -6.91 -12.00 -13.48
C GLY A 165 -7.26 -13.47 -13.62
N TRP A 166 -7.23 -14.23 -12.53
CA TRP A 166 -7.72 -15.61 -12.48
C TRP A 166 -8.80 -15.76 -11.40
N LEU A 167 -9.98 -16.21 -11.83
CA LEU A 167 -11.05 -16.66 -10.96
C LEU A 167 -11.14 -18.18 -11.11
N TRP A 168 -10.66 -18.92 -10.11
CA TRP A 168 -10.54 -20.40 -10.12
C TRP A 168 -11.51 -21.11 -9.17
N MET A 169 -12.38 -20.36 -8.50
CA MET A 169 -13.40 -20.83 -7.55
C MET A 169 -14.77 -20.83 -8.23
N GLY A 170 -14.88 -21.49 -9.39
CA GLY A 170 -16.18 -21.70 -10.05
C GLY A 170 -17.02 -20.44 -10.32
N VAL A 171 -16.68 -19.64 -11.35
CA VAL A 171 -17.53 -18.49 -11.71
C VAL A 171 -18.81 -18.93 -12.44
N SER A 172 -19.95 -18.73 -11.79
CA SER A 172 -21.27 -18.93 -12.38
C SER A 172 -21.57 -17.94 -13.52
N LEU A 173 -21.68 -18.45 -14.75
CA LEU A 173 -22.20 -17.71 -15.90
C LEU A 173 -23.69 -17.94 -16.06
N SER A 174 -24.43 -16.86 -16.30
CA SER A 174 -25.86 -16.91 -16.61
C SER A 174 -26.19 -16.25 -17.95
N THR A 175 -27.21 -16.78 -18.61
CA THR A 175 -27.88 -16.18 -19.76
C THR A 175 -28.90 -15.13 -19.39
N GLU A 176 -29.21 -14.92 -18.11
CA GLU A 176 -30.23 -13.96 -17.64
C GLU A 176 -29.67 -12.95 -16.64
N LEU A 177 -28.79 -13.40 -15.74
CA LEU A 177 -28.20 -12.60 -14.67
C LEU A 177 -26.79 -12.14 -15.03
N TYR A 178 -26.36 -11.02 -14.45
CA TYR A 178 -25.01 -10.48 -14.58
C TYR A 178 -24.19 -10.91 -13.37
N THR A 179 -23.06 -11.56 -13.61
CA THR A 179 -22.14 -11.98 -12.54
C THR A 179 -21.07 -10.90 -12.37
N PRO A 180 -20.90 -10.30 -11.18
CA PRO A 180 -19.86 -9.31 -10.95
C PRO A 180 -18.48 -9.95 -11.05
N ILE A 181 -17.52 -9.22 -11.60
CA ILE A 181 -16.10 -9.58 -11.56
C ILE A 181 -15.27 -8.39 -11.07
N PRO A 182 -14.15 -8.66 -10.40
CA PRO A 182 -13.25 -7.62 -9.93
C PRO A 182 -12.51 -6.91 -11.06
N SER A 183 -11.90 -5.78 -10.71
CA SER A 183 -11.11 -4.98 -11.65
C SER A 183 -9.95 -4.25 -11.00
N VAL A 184 -8.97 -3.90 -11.83
CA VAL A 184 -7.76 -3.19 -11.39
C VAL A 184 -7.93 -1.67 -11.36
N ALA A 185 -8.80 -1.13 -12.23
CA ALA A 185 -9.06 0.29 -12.38
C ALA A 185 -10.41 0.53 -13.10
N PRO A 186 -11.06 1.69 -12.88
CA PRO A 186 -12.27 2.06 -13.61
C PRO A 186 -12.04 2.22 -15.13
N ASP A 187 -10.84 2.67 -15.51
CA ASP A 187 -10.43 2.88 -16.91
C ASP A 187 -9.79 1.65 -17.57
N ALA A 188 -9.72 0.51 -16.87
CA ALA A 188 -9.14 -0.69 -17.44
C ALA A 188 -9.98 -1.22 -18.61
N ASP A 189 -9.31 -1.77 -19.60
CA ASP A 189 -9.90 -2.45 -20.73
C ASP A 189 -9.67 -3.95 -20.59
N ILE A 190 -10.65 -4.77 -20.98
CA ILE A 190 -10.45 -6.21 -21.14
C ILE A 190 -9.62 -6.42 -22.41
N ILE A 191 -8.48 -7.09 -22.31
CA ILE A 191 -7.61 -7.40 -23.44
C ILE A 191 -8.12 -8.67 -24.12
N ASP A 192 -8.19 -9.76 -23.36
CA ASP A 192 -8.71 -11.06 -23.75
C ASP A 192 -9.07 -11.90 -22.53
N TYR A 193 -9.63 -13.09 -22.77
CA TYR A 193 -10.08 -14.02 -21.74
C TYR A 193 -10.04 -15.47 -22.22
N ASP A 194 -9.99 -16.39 -21.26
CA ASP A 194 -10.14 -17.83 -21.42
C ASP A 194 -11.09 -18.37 -20.34
N PRO A 195 -12.28 -18.86 -20.70
CA PRO A 195 -13.26 -19.38 -19.75
C PRO A 195 -13.03 -20.85 -19.35
N ASN A 196 -11.85 -21.43 -19.63
CA ASN A 196 -11.50 -22.84 -19.34
C ASN A 196 -12.55 -23.88 -19.79
N ALA A 197 -13.40 -23.52 -20.76
CA ALA A 197 -14.57 -24.30 -21.14
C ALA A 197 -14.85 -24.21 -22.64
N THR A 198 -15.13 -25.36 -23.27
CA THR A 198 -15.30 -25.44 -24.72
C THR A 198 -16.70 -25.00 -25.15
N GLY A 199 -16.79 -23.99 -26.02
CA GLY A 199 -18.07 -23.52 -26.56
C GLY A 199 -18.82 -22.53 -25.65
N VAL A 200 -18.21 -22.14 -24.54
CA VAL A 200 -18.65 -21.03 -23.69
C VAL A 200 -18.12 -19.72 -24.28
N ALA A 201 -18.98 -18.72 -24.39
CA ALA A 201 -18.60 -17.37 -24.76
C ALA A 201 -19.00 -16.41 -23.64
N VAL A 202 -18.08 -15.50 -23.29
CA VAL A 202 -18.26 -14.52 -22.22
C VAL A 202 -18.41 -13.13 -22.83
N SER A 203 -19.48 -12.43 -22.46
CA SER A 203 -19.68 -11.00 -22.74
C SER A 203 -19.40 -10.20 -21.47
N PHE A 204 -18.71 -9.06 -21.61
CA PHE A 204 -18.31 -8.20 -20.50
C PHE A 204 -19.15 -6.93 -20.47
N TYR A 205 -19.40 -6.40 -19.28
CA TYR A 205 -20.23 -5.22 -19.07
C TYR A 205 -19.68 -4.32 -17.97
N LYS A 206 -19.97 -3.02 -18.04
CA LYS A 206 -19.76 -2.04 -16.96
C LYS A 206 -21.07 -1.39 -16.53
N ASP A 207 -21.15 -0.93 -15.29
CA ASP A 207 -22.18 0.03 -14.85
C ASP A 207 -21.64 1.47 -14.71
N GLY A 208 -22.48 2.40 -14.23
CA GLY A 208 -22.11 3.81 -14.09
C GLY A 208 -21.02 4.11 -13.06
N ALA A 209 -20.73 3.18 -12.14
CA ALA A 209 -19.62 3.26 -11.20
C ALA A 209 -18.36 2.51 -11.70
N ASP A 210 -18.37 2.07 -12.96
CA ASP A 210 -17.32 1.26 -13.59
C ASP A 210 -17.07 -0.08 -12.85
N ASN A 211 -18.11 -0.70 -12.28
CA ASN A 211 -18.05 -2.10 -11.82
C ASN A 211 -18.18 -3.04 -13.01
N TYR A 212 -17.46 -4.17 -12.99
CA TYR A 212 -17.39 -5.09 -14.13
C TYR A 212 -18.29 -6.28 -13.89
N PHE A 213 -18.90 -6.77 -14.97
CA PHE A 213 -19.79 -7.91 -14.94
C PHE A 213 -19.59 -8.78 -16.17
N ILE A 214 -19.91 -10.05 -16.05
CA ILE A 214 -19.90 -11.03 -17.13
C ILE A 214 -21.27 -11.68 -17.34
N ARG A 215 -21.51 -12.14 -18.56
CA ARG A 215 -22.64 -13.01 -18.93
C ARG A 215 -22.21 -14.09 -19.89
N GLY A 216 -22.84 -15.25 -19.78
CA GLY A 216 -22.62 -16.39 -20.65
C GLY A 216 -23.62 -16.48 -21.79
N ASN A 217 -23.23 -17.22 -22.82
CA ASN A 217 -24.16 -17.71 -23.86
C ASN A 217 -25.01 -18.91 -23.41
N GLN A 218 -24.66 -19.52 -22.27
CA GLN A 218 -25.34 -20.62 -21.62
C GLN A 218 -25.09 -20.54 -20.10
N ASP A 219 -25.96 -21.18 -19.31
CA ASP A 219 -25.78 -21.28 -17.87
C ASP A 219 -24.75 -22.38 -17.58
N VAL A 220 -23.63 -22.03 -16.94
CA VAL A 220 -22.49 -22.92 -16.70
C VAL A 220 -21.52 -22.32 -15.68
N ILE A 221 -20.81 -23.16 -14.94
CA ILE A 221 -19.73 -22.75 -14.03
C ILE A 221 -18.40 -22.90 -14.76
N ILE A 222 -17.54 -21.89 -14.65
CA ILE A 222 -16.24 -21.83 -15.34
C ILE A 222 -15.14 -21.28 -14.44
N ASP A 223 -13.90 -21.67 -14.71
CA ASP A 223 -12.75 -20.85 -14.32
C ASP A 223 -12.55 -19.78 -15.38
N LEU A 224 -12.36 -18.54 -14.95
CA LEU A 224 -12.14 -17.43 -15.86
C LEU A 224 -10.74 -16.87 -15.68
N ARG A 225 -9.92 -17.00 -16.71
CA ARG A 225 -8.70 -16.20 -16.88
C ARG A 225 -8.99 -15.02 -17.79
N TYR A 226 -8.53 -13.83 -17.45
CA TYR A 226 -8.74 -12.63 -18.26
C TYR A 226 -7.63 -11.63 -18.04
N ARG A 227 -7.29 -10.86 -19.07
CA ARG A 227 -6.26 -9.82 -18.96
C ARG A 227 -6.89 -8.44 -19.02
N MET A 228 -6.44 -7.56 -18.14
CA MET A 228 -6.86 -6.15 -18.08
C MET A 228 -5.69 -5.22 -18.36
N GLY A 229 -5.90 -4.21 -19.19
CA GLY A 229 -4.89 -3.19 -19.49
C GLY A 229 -5.31 -1.80 -19.00
N THR A 230 -4.40 -1.06 -18.38
CA THR A 230 -4.60 0.36 -18.02
C THR A 230 -3.32 1.19 -18.24
N ASN A 231 -3.50 2.50 -18.41
CA ASN A 231 -2.41 3.46 -18.59
C ASN A 231 -1.88 4.05 -17.28
N GLY A 232 -2.27 3.48 -16.13
CA GLY A 232 -1.72 3.79 -14.80
C GLY A 232 -2.14 5.15 -14.23
N SER A 233 -2.99 5.88 -14.94
CA SER A 233 -3.53 7.17 -14.50
C SER A 233 -4.19 7.05 -13.12
N TYR A 234 -4.97 6.00 -12.92
CA TYR A 234 -5.66 5.66 -11.68
C TYR A 234 -4.75 5.58 -10.45
N PHE A 235 -3.52 5.08 -10.62
CA PHE A 235 -2.58 4.85 -9.51
C PHE A 235 -1.83 6.12 -9.08
N ASN A 236 -1.42 6.97 -10.04
CA ASN A 236 -0.55 8.11 -9.75
C ASN A 236 -0.99 9.44 -10.40
N ARG A 237 -2.30 9.65 -10.57
CA ARG A 237 -2.82 10.93 -11.07
C ARG A 237 -2.41 12.10 -10.15
N PRO A 238 -1.71 13.13 -10.64
CA PRO A 238 -1.40 14.31 -9.84
C PRO A 238 -2.65 15.18 -9.66
N VAL A 239 -2.79 15.83 -8.50
CA VAL A 239 -3.84 16.81 -8.24
C VAL A 239 -3.23 18.20 -8.33
N SER A 240 -3.52 18.92 -9.42
CA SER A 240 -2.97 20.27 -9.63
C SER A 240 -3.51 21.26 -8.58
N GLU A 241 -2.63 22.10 -8.04
CA GLU A 241 -3.00 23.20 -7.12
C GLU A 241 -3.90 24.26 -7.77
N THR A 242 -4.03 24.27 -9.10
CA THR A 242 -4.87 25.21 -9.83
C THR A 242 -6.30 24.72 -10.06
N LEU A 243 -6.58 23.43 -9.85
CA LEU A 243 -7.90 22.85 -10.10
C LEU A 243 -8.89 23.24 -9.01
N THR A 244 -10.10 23.57 -9.45
CA THR A 244 -11.21 23.94 -8.59
C THR A 244 -12.46 23.11 -8.89
N LEU A 245 -13.43 23.12 -7.98
CA LEU A 245 -14.71 22.46 -8.20
C LEU A 245 -15.49 23.00 -9.42
N ASP A 246 -15.19 24.22 -9.89
CA ASP A 246 -15.78 24.78 -11.11
C ASP A 246 -15.21 24.13 -12.39
N ASP A 247 -14.11 23.39 -12.27
CA ASP A 247 -13.47 22.65 -13.36
C ASP A 247 -14.05 21.23 -13.53
N LEU A 248 -15.05 20.85 -12.73
CA LEU A 248 -15.70 19.55 -12.82
C LEU A 248 -16.69 19.48 -14.00
N PRO A 249 -16.64 18.43 -14.83
CA PRO A 249 -17.68 18.19 -15.82
C PRO A 249 -19.00 17.87 -15.11
N PRO A 250 -20.16 18.35 -15.62
CA PRO A 250 -21.45 18.12 -14.98
C PRO A 250 -21.79 16.63 -14.74
N GLU A 251 -21.31 15.76 -15.62
CA GLU A 251 -21.52 14.31 -15.58
C GLU A 251 -20.85 13.63 -14.39
N SER A 252 -19.79 14.20 -13.82
CA SER A 252 -19.16 13.62 -12.62
C SER A 252 -19.92 13.92 -11.33
N ILE A 253 -20.91 14.82 -11.35
CA ILE A 253 -21.60 15.27 -10.14
C ILE A 253 -22.86 14.45 -9.92
N VAL A 254 -22.85 13.61 -8.89
CA VAL A 254 -24.02 12.83 -8.45
C VAL A 254 -24.76 13.59 -7.34
N PRO A 255 -26.07 13.87 -7.48
CA PRO A 255 -26.84 14.54 -6.43
C PRO A 255 -27.02 13.67 -5.18
N ILE A 256 -26.91 14.29 -3.99
CA ILE A 256 -27.18 13.63 -2.71
C ILE A 256 -28.68 13.70 -2.41
N THR A 257 -29.31 12.56 -2.10
CA THR A 257 -30.68 12.56 -1.58
C THR A 257 -30.66 12.89 -0.09
N GLY A 258 -31.46 13.86 0.35
CA GLY A 258 -31.38 14.39 1.73
C GLY A 258 -30.25 15.43 1.92
N GLN A 259 -29.73 16.01 0.84
CA GLN A 259 -28.56 16.89 0.82
C GLN A 259 -28.53 17.96 1.93
N SER A 260 -29.61 18.69 2.18
CA SER A 260 -29.60 19.78 3.17
C SER A 260 -29.33 19.31 4.60
N GLU A 261 -29.77 18.11 4.96
CA GLU A 261 -29.58 17.53 6.28
C GLU A 261 -28.14 17.04 6.42
N VAL A 262 -27.62 16.31 5.43
CA VAL A 262 -26.23 15.86 5.40
C VAL A 262 -25.25 17.05 5.38
N GLU A 263 -25.56 18.10 4.62
CA GLU A 263 -24.77 19.34 4.59
C GLU A 263 -24.67 19.97 5.98
N GLU A 264 -25.77 20.02 6.74
CA GLU A 264 -25.75 20.55 8.11
C GLU A 264 -24.85 19.71 9.01
N LYS A 265 -24.92 18.39 8.89
CA LYS A 265 -24.13 17.43 9.67
C LYS A 265 -22.63 17.51 9.40
N VAL A 266 -22.25 17.53 8.12
CA VAL A 266 -20.85 17.74 7.68
C VAL A 266 -20.36 19.11 8.12
N LYS A 267 -21.18 20.16 7.98
CA LYS A 267 -20.81 21.51 8.42
C LYS A 267 -20.56 21.58 9.92
N GLN A 268 -21.40 20.95 10.74
CA GLN A 268 -21.20 20.86 12.20
C GLN A 268 -19.89 20.16 12.55
N PHE A 269 -19.56 19.06 11.84
CA PHE A 269 -18.31 18.33 12.01
C PHE A 269 -17.09 19.18 11.63
N LEU A 270 -17.06 19.77 10.43
CA LEU A 270 -15.94 20.61 9.97
C LEU A 270 -15.74 21.84 10.88
N GLN A 271 -16.83 22.39 11.43
CA GLN A 271 -16.82 23.60 12.26
C GLN A 271 -16.67 23.31 13.76
N MET A 272 -16.38 22.07 14.13
CA MET A 272 -16.25 21.67 15.53
C MET A 272 -15.13 22.47 16.23
N LYS A 273 -15.36 22.83 17.50
CA LYS A 273 -14.46 23.65 18.31
C LYS A 273 -14.14 22.99 19.64
N ASN A 274 -12.91 23.17 20.12
CA ASN A 274 -12.50 22.87 21.49
C ASN A 274 -12.38 24.18 22.28
N GLY A 275 -13.48 24.61 22.90
CA GLY A 275 -13.58 25.94 23.51
C GLY A 275 -13.77 27.03 22.44
N THR A 276 -12.79 27.91 22.28
CA THR A 276 -12.83 28.99 21.27
C THR A 276 -12.08 28.67 19.99
N GLU A 277 -11.23 27.64 20.00
CA GLU A 277 -10.39 27.25 18.87
C GLU A 277 -11.04 26.12 18.05
N PRO A 278 -10.80 26.06 16.73
CA PRO A 278 -11.19 24.91 15.92
C PRO A 278 -10.62 23.61 16.46
N ALA A 279 -11.45 22.56 16.56
CA ALA A 279 -11.03 21.24 17.01
C ALA A 279 -10.08 20.59 16.00
N ASN A 280 -10.33 20.79 14.70
CA ASN A 280 -9.45 20.37 13.62
C ASN A 280 -9.21 21.54 12.64
N PRO A 281 -8.10 22.30 12.77
CA PRO A 281 -7.87 23.47 11.93
C PRO A 281 -7.82 23.17 10.41
N PRO A 282 -7.15 22.10 9.92
CA PRO A 282 -7.17 21.75 8.50
C PRO A 282 -8.58 21.54 7.93
N LEU A 283 -9.47 20.87 8.67
CA LEU A 283 -10.87 20.67 8.25
C LEU A 283 -11.72 21.93 8.37
N TYR A 284 -11.52 22.73 9.43
CA TYR A 284 -12.27 23.96 9.65
C TYR A 284 -12.14 24.95 8.49
N TRP A 285 -10.94 25.05 7.90
CA TRP A 285 -10.69 25.95 6.78
C TRP A 285 -11.28 25.48 5.44
N LEU A 286 -11.75 24.22 5.35
CA LEU A 286 -12.52 23.77 4.20
C LEU A 286 -13.91 24.42 4.17
N TRP A 287 -14.51 24.68 5.33
CA TRP A 287 -15.80 25.38 5.42
C TRP A 287 -15.95 26.15 6.74
N PRO A 288 -15.38 27.36 6.86
CA PRO A 288 -15.43 28.14 8.10
C PRO A 288 -16.82 28.77 8.33
N GLU A 289 -17.19 29.01 9.60
CA GLU A 289 -18.54 29.49 10.01
C GLU A 289 -19.06 30.71 9.24
N ASN A 290 -18.17 31.66 8.94
CA ASN A 290 -18.49 32.91 8.25
C ASN A 290 -17.80 33.05 6.88
N GLY A 291 -17.33 31.96 6.29
CA GLY A 291 -16.68 31.97 4.97
C GLY A 291 -17.37 31.08 3.95
N SER A 292 -16.88 31.16 2.71
CA SER A 292 -17.27 30.26 1.64
C SER A 292 -16.58 28.91 1.79
N ARG A 293 -17.22 27.88 1.24
CA ARG A 293 -16.63 26.55 1.05
C ARG A 293 -15.35 26.66 0.21
N GLU A 294 -14.31 25.96 0.59
CA GLU A 294 -13.09 25.80 -0.22
C GLU A 294 -13.45 25.11 -1.53
N THR A 295 -12.89 25.61 -2.63
CA THR A 295 -13.12 25.06 -3.97
C THR A 295 -11.87 24.46 -4.57
N ASN A 296 -10.70 24.72 -4.00
CA ASN A 296 -9.44 24.15 -4.46
C ASN A 296 -9.39 22.63 -4.19
N MET A 297 -9.34 21.83 -5.26
CA MET A 297 -9.41 20.38 -5.14
C MET A 297 -8.20 19.79 -4.43
N ALA A 298 -6.99 20.31 -4.68
CA ALA A 298 -5.77 19.83 -4.02
C ALA A 298 -5.85 19.98 -2.51
N LYS A 299 -6.37 21.12 -2.01
CA LYS A 299 -6.56 21.34 -0.57
C LYS A 299 -7.64 20.45 0.04
N ILE A 300 -8.77 20.27 -0.66
CA ILE A 300 -9.85 19.39 -0.20
C ILE A 300 -9.30 17.97 -0.08
N VAL A 301 -8.71 17.43 -1.15
CA VAL A 301 -8.13 16.07 -1.16
C VAL A 301 -7.08 15.93 -0.06
N THR A 302 -6.10 16.82 0.02
CA THR A 302 -5.00 16.71 0.99
C THR A 302 -5.49 16.76 2.43
N ASN A 303 -6.38 17.69 2.78
CA ASN A 303 -6.87 17.84 4.16
C ASN A 303 -7.80 16.70 4.57
N LEU A 304 -8.66 16.21 3.67
CA LEU A 304 -9.51 15.06 3.94
C LEU A 304 -8.67 13.78 4.07
N THR A 305 -7.73 13.53 3.15
CA THR A 305 -6.83 12.36 3.22
C THR A 305 -6.06 12.37 4.53
N TRP A 306 -5.45 13.51 4.88
CA TRP A 306 -4.72 13.66 6.14
C TRP A 306 -5.59 13.36 7.36
N TYR A 307 -6.83 13.83 7.39
CA TYR A 307 -7.70 13.59 8.54
C TYR A 307 -8.11 12.12 8.66
N PHE A 308 -8.70 11.57 7.60
CA PHE A 308 -9.27 10.22 7.61
C PHE A 308 -8.21 9.12 7.69
N SER A 309 -6.98 9.36 7.22
CA SER A 309 -5.88 8.40 7.36
C SER A 309 -5.31 8.31 8.79
N ASN A 310 -5.57 9.32 9.64
CA ASN A 310 -5.06 9.39 11.02
C ASN A 310 -6.06 8.86 12.06
N PHE A 311 -7.11 8.15 11.64
CA PHE A 311 -8.03 7.50 12.57
C PHE A 311 -7.26 6.48 13.41
N ARG A 312 -7.59 6.41 14.70
CA ARG A 312 -7.08 5.36 15.58
C ARG A 312 -7.80 4.07 15.25
N GLU A 313 -7.06 2.97 15.25
CA GLU A 313 -7.65 1.64 15.11
C GLU A 313 -8.42 1.32 16.39
N GLY A 314 -9.70 1.01 16.22
CA GLY A 314 -10.56 0.45 17.26
C GLY A 314 -10.64 -1.06 17.08
N ASP A 315 -11.03 -1.78 18.13
CA ASP A 315 -11.23 -3.24 18.19
C ASP A 315 -12.49 -3.72 17.44
N GLY A 316 -12.90 -3.02 16.39
CA GLY A 316 -14.13 -3.29 15.62
C GLY A 316 -15.29 -2.36 15.96
N ASP A 317 -15.38 -1.87 17.20
CA ASP A 317 -16.52 -1.06 17.63
C ASP A 317 -16.25 0.45 17.52
N VAL A 318 -16.90 1.11 16.57
CA VAL A 318 -17.11 2.56 16.66
C VAL A 318 -18.09 2.81 17.80
N PRO A 319 -17.85 3.79 18.69
CA PRO A 319 -18.81 4.12 19.74
C PRO A 319 -20.20 4.41 19.16
N ASP A 320 -21.22 3.75 19.73
CA ASP A 320 -22.61 3.97 19.36
C ASP A 320 -22.93 5.47 19.26
N PRO A 321 -23.72 5.89 18.27
CA PRO A 321 -24.09 7.29 18.13
C PRO A 321 -24.93 7.78 19.32
N GLU A 322 -24.33 8.64 20.14
CA GLU A 322 -25.05 9.32 21.22
C GLU A 322 -25.65 10.66 20.74
N PRO A 323 -26.94 10.93 21.03
CA PRO A 323 -27.55 12.22 20.73
C PRO A 323 -26.72 13.38 21.31
N PRO A 324 -26.43 14.44 20.53
CA PRO A 324 -27.11 14.83 19.27
C PRO A 324 -26.47 14.29 17.98
N TRP A 325 -25.42 13.48 18.06
CA TRP A 325 -24.64 13.02 16.92
C TRP A 325 -25.28 11.78 16.27
N ASP A 326 -25.19 11.68 14.95
CA ASP A 326 -25.54 10.46 14.21
C ASP A 326 -24.28 9.65 13.90
N VAL A 327 -24.45 8.48 13.28
CA VAL A 327 -23.38 7.53 12.97
C VAL A 327 -22.21 8.18 12.23
N TYR A 328 -22.47 8.98 11.18
CA TYR A 328 -21.43 9.70 10.44
C TYR A 328 -20.64 10.64 11.35
N GLN A 329 -21.33 11.46 12.16
CA GLN A 329 -20.68 12.40 13.06
C GLN A 329 -19.89 11.67 14.16
N SER A 330 -20.41 10.57 14.70
CA SER A 330 -19.73 9.78 15.71
C SER A 330 -18.44 9.15 15.18
N ILE A 331 -18.47 8.56 13.99
CA ILE A 331 -17.27 8.05 13.29
C ILE A 331 -16.25 9.18 13.13
N CYS A 332 -16.69 10.30 12.54
CA CYS A 332 -15.79 11.39 12.18
C CYS A 332 -15.21 12.13 13.38
N ILE A 333 -15.99 12.33 14.44
CA ILE A 333 -15.58 13.09 15.64
C ILE A 333 -14.66 12.27 16.54
N ASN A 334 -14.99 10.99 16.76
CA ASN A 334 -14.15 10.13 17.59
C ASN A 334 -12.82 9.83 16.89
N GLY A 335 -12.81 9.78 15.55
CA GLY A 335 -11.63 9.43 14.77
C GLY A 335 -11.14 8.02 15.12
N ILE A 336 -12.07 7.10 15.35
CA ILE A 336 -11.83 5.69 15.65
C ILE A 336 -12.53 4.90 14.55
N GLY A 337 -11.84 3.94 13.95
CA GLY A 337 -12.45 3.00 13.01
C GLY A 337 -11.49 2.38 11.99
N ALA A 338 -11.88 1.20 11.50
CA ALA A 338 -11.26 0.46 10.40
C ALA A 338 -11.40 1.17 9.03
N CYS A 339 -10.86 0.53 7.98
CA CYS A 339 -10.83 1.04 6.60
C CYS A 339 -12.20 1.49 6.08
N ARG A 340 -13.29 0.76 6.35
CA ARG A 340 -14.67 1.13 5.97
C ARG A 340 -15.11 2.46 6.54
N HIS A 341 -14.85 2.71 7.83
CA HIS A 341 -15.30 3.93 8.52
C HIS A 341 -14.55 5.16 8.01
N ARG A 342 -13.24 5.01 7.74
CA ARG A 342 -12.41 6.05 7.13
C ARG A 342 -12.92 6.41 5.75
N SER A 343 -13.17 5.40 4.92
CA SER A 343 -13.64 5.55 3.55
C SER A 343 -15.05 6.11 3.48
N PHE A 344 -15.96 5.68 4.36
CA PHE A 344 -17.31 6.23 4.47
C PHE A 344 -17.29 7.70 4.92
N GLY A 345 -16.55 8.02 5.98
CA GLY A 345 -16.40 9.39 6.47
C GLY A 345 -15.84 10.33 5.40
N PHE A 346 -14.81 9.87 4.66
CA PHE A 346 -14.26 10.60 3.52
C PHE A 346 -15.31 10.77 2.42
N PHE A 347 -15.97 9.69 1.99
CA PHE A 347 -16.96 9.68 0.92
C PHE A 347 -18.10 10.68 1.17
N VAL A 348 -18.71 10.67 2.37
CA VAL A 348 -19.78 11.59 2.74
C VAL A 348 -19.28 13.04 2.75
N THR A 349 -18.13 13.28 3.38
CA THR A 349 -17.57 14.63 3.54
C THR A 349 -17.18 15.22 2.19
N ALA A 350 -16.50 14.46 1.33
CA ALA A 350 -16.02 14.89 0.03
C ALA A 350 -17.19 15.20 -0.93
N ASN A 351 -18.21 14.33 -0.99
CA ASN A 351 -19.37 14.57 -1.85
C ASN A 351 -20.17 15.81 -1.41
N VAL A 352 -20.32 16.06 -0.10
CA VAL A 352 -20.92 17.32 0.40
C VAL A 352 -20.04 18.55 0.10
N MET A 353 -18.71 18.38 0.17
CA MET A 353 -17.78 19.41 -0.25
C MET A 353 -17.85 19.71 -1.75
N GLY A 354 -18.54 18.86 -2.53
CA GLY A 354 -18.72 18.98 -3.97
C GLY A 354 -17.60 18.31 -4.77
N LEU A 355 -16.77 17.50 -4.14
CA LEU A 355 -15.74 16.68 -4.77
C LEU A 355 -16.33 15.29 -5.05
N PRO A 356 -16.58 14.91 -6.32
CA PRO A 356 -17.11 13.60 -6.64
C PRO A 356 -16.18 12.50 -6.17
N THR A 357 -16.73 11.61 -5.35
CA THR A 357 -15.98 10.55 -4.69
C THR A 357 -16.79 9.27 -4.73
N ARG A 358 -16.11 8.14 -4.97
CA ARG A 358 -16.69 6.79 -4.88
C ARG A 358 -16.15 6.08 -3.65
N TYR A 359 -17.00 5.31 -2.99
CA TYR A 359 -16.61 4.33 -1.99
C TYR A 359 -16.32 3.01 -2.70
N VAL A 360 -15.15 2.43 -2.46
CA VAL A 360 -14.75 1.16 -3.07
C VAL A 360 -14.39 0.16 -1.98
N SER A 361 -14.90 -1.05 -2.11
CA SER A 361 -14.65 -2.14 -1.18
C SER A 361 -14.35 -3.46 -1.91
N ASN A 362 -13.66 -4.33 -1.19
CA ASN A 362 -13.46 -5.74 -1.51
C ASN A 362 -13.68 -6.58 -0.24
N GLU A 363 -13.12 -7.80 -0.19
CA GLU A 363 -13.26 -8.79 0.89
C GLU A 363 -12.92 -8.19 2.25
N ALA A 364 -11.77 -7.51 2.35
CA ALA A 364 -11.16 -7.15 3.64
C ALA A 364 -10.79 -5.67 3.74
N HIS A 365 -10.93 -4.89 2.66
CA HIS A 365 -10.51 -3.50 2.63
C HIS A 365 -11.50 -2.58 1.92
N ALA A 366 -11.48 -1.32 2.36
CA ALA A 366 -12.24 -0.25 1.76
C ALA A 366 -11.37 0.99 1.56
N PHE A 367 -11.50 1.61 0.40
CA PHE A 367 -10.79 2.83 0.01
C PHE A 367 -11.71 3.75 -0.80
N VAL A 368 -11.20 4.91 -1.21
CA VAL A 368 -11.99 5.89 -1.99
C VAL A 368 -11.35 6.22 -3.33
N GLU A 369 -12.19 6.56 -4.31
CA GLU A 369 -11.75 7.13 -5.58
C GLU A 369 -12.25 8.57 -5.67
N VAL A 370 -11.36 9.51 -6.01
CA VAL A 370 -11.74 10.92 -6.22
C VAL A 370 -11.61 11.29 -7.69
N TYR A 371 -12.58 12.04 -8.21
CA TYR A 371 -12.55 12.48 -9.61
C TYR A 371 -11.67 13.72 -9.78
N ILE A 372 -10.62 13.64 -10.60
CA ILE A 372 -9.67 14.72 -10.86
C ILE A 372 -9.72 15.10 -12.35
N PRO A 373 -10.44 16.16 -12.75
CA PRO A 373 -10.62 16.53 -14.15
C PRO A 373 -9.33 17.06 -14.78
N GLU A 374 -9.23 16.97 -16.12
CA GLU A 374 -8.27 17.77 -16.90
C GLU A 374 -8.87 19.13 -17.29
N ASP A 375 -10.18 19.12 -17.59
CA ASP A 375 -10.99 20.28 -17.93
C ASP A 375 -12.46 20.03 -17.53
N ASN A 376 -13.30 21.07 -17.70
CA ASN A 376 -14.72 21.03 -17.35
C ASN A 376 -15.65 20.49 -18.45
N LEU A 377 -15.08 19.93 -19.53
CA LEU A 377 -15.84 19.42 -20.67
C LEU A 377 -15.70 17.90 -20.84
N THR A 378 -14.63 17.31 -20.30
CA THR A 378 -14.23 15.94 -20.56
C THR A 378 -14.49 15.07 -19.33
N PHE A 379 -15.54 14.25 -19.44
CA PHE A 379 -15.75 13.14 -18.51
C PHE A 379 -15.01 11.88 -19.00
N SER A 380 -14.18 11.28 -18.14
CA SER A 380 -13.42 10.06 -18.47
C SER A 380 -13.20 9.20 -17.23
N SER A 381 -13.33 7.88 -17.36
CA SER A 381 -13.02 6.93 -16.28
C SER A 381 -11.53 6.99 -15.86
N SER A 382 -10.63 7.46 -16.73
CA SER A 382 -9.20 7.66 -16.42
C SER A 382 -8.91 8.90 -15.54
N HIS A 383 -9.96 9.65 -15.19
CA HIS A 383 -9.84 10.82 -14.32
C HIS A 383 -10.07 10.48 -12.84
N TRP A 384 -10.46 9.25 -12.53
CA TRP A 384 -10.53 8.77 -11.15
C TRP A 384 -9.12 8.52 -10.59
N LYS A 385 -8.91 8.88 -9.33
CA LYS A 385 -7.67 8.64 -8.59
C LYS A 385 -7.98 7.83 -7.34
N ARG A 386 -7.27 6.72 -7.13
CA ARG A 386 -7.34 5.94 -5.90
C ARG A 386 -6.70 6.68 -4.72
N ILE A 387 -7.34 6.64 -3.56
CA ILE A 387 -6.78 7.09 -2.28
C ILE A 387 -7.01 5.98 -1.26
N ASN A 388 -5.91 5.34 -0.85
CA ASN A 388 -5.92 4.40 0.26
C ASN A 388 -5.75 5.18 1.58
N LEU A 389 -6.72 5.04 2.50
CA LEU A 389 -6.74 5.71 3.80
C LEU A 389 -6.17 4.82 4.93
N GLY A 390 -5.73 3.60 4.60
CA GLY A 390 -5.23 2.61 5.55
C GLY A 390 -6.33 2.08 6.49
N GLY A 391 -5.92 1.52 7.63
CA GLY A 391 -6.78 0.83 8.60
C GLY A 391 -6.57 -0.68 8.54
N THR A 392 -6.42 -1.31 9.70
CA THR A 392 -6.27 -2.76 9.83
C THR A 392 -7.62 -3.47 9.69
N GLY A 393 -7.79 -4.22 8.60
CA GLY A 393 -8.44 -5.52 8.69
C GLY A 393 -7.33 -6.54 8.85
N SER A 394 -7.38 -7.41 9.86
CA SER A 394 -6.54 -8.60 9.84
C SER A 394 -7.01 -9.44 8.67
N SER A 395 -6.14 -9.76 7.72
CA SER A 395 -6.48 -10.65 6.62
C SER A 395 -5.41 -11.70 6.46
N GLU A 396 -5.82 -12.94 6.25
CA GLU A 396 -4.95 -13.96 5.69
C GLU A 396 -5.12 -13.90 4.18
N THR A 397 -4.01 -13.77 3.45
CA THR A 397 -4.05 -13.88 2.00
C THR A 397 -4.09 -15.37 1.68
N LEU A 398 -5.16 -15.83 1.02
CA LEU A 398 -5.06 -17.10 0.31
C LEU A 398 -4.38 -16.82 -1.01
N ASP A 399 -3.15 -17.31 -1.07
CA ASP A 399 -2.36 -17.30 -2.27
C ASP A 399 -3.02 -18.22 -3.32
N ARG A 400 -2.70 -17.96 -4.57
CA ARG A 400 -3.22 -18.72 -5.72
C ARG A 400 -2.88 -20.21 -5.53
N PRO A 401 -3.73 -21.18 -5.92
CA PRO A 401 -3.50 -22.62 -5.66
C PRO A 401 -2.25 -23.25 -6.35
N ASP A 402 -1.42 -22.46 -7.03
CA ASP A 402 -0.07 -22.80 -7.47
C ASP A 402 1.03 -22.18 -6.58
N SER A 403 0.69 -21.69 -5.38
CA SER A 403 1.63 -21.14 -4.39
C SER A 403 2.02 -22.14 -3.30
N ASP A 404 1.60 -23.41 -3.43
CA ASP A 404 1.71 -24.45 -2.41
C ASP A 404 3.14 -24.97 -2.24
N GLY A 405 4.11 -24.12 -1.91
CA GLY A 405 5.30 -24.40 -1.10
C GLY A 405 6.23 -25.57 -1.45
N GLU A 406 5.96 -26.34 -2.49
CA GLU A 406 6.74 -27.45 -3.01
C GLU A 406 6.63 -27.48 -4.54
N GLY A 407 7.34 -26.55 -5.18
CA GLY A 407 7.84 -26.76 -6.53
C GLY A 407 6.95 -26.26 -7.66
N ASP A 408 6.55 -25.01 -7.56
CA ASP A 408 6.21 -24.13 -8.67
C ASP A 408 6.54 -22.69 -8.27
N ASP A 409 7.82 -22.34 -8.34
CA ASP A 409 8.20 -20.95 -8.63
C ASP A 409 7.55 -20.61 -9.98
N PHE A 410 6.38 -20.01 -9.91
CA PHE A 410 5.71 -19.27 -10.96
C PHE A 410 5.70 -17.79 -10.52
N ASP A 411 6.91 -17.25 -10.33
CA ASP A 411 7.15 -15.83 -10.11
C ASP A 411 7.34 -15.20 -11.49
N PHE A 412 6.30 -14.59 -12.11
CA PHE A 412 6.48 -13.85 -13.38
C PHE A 412 7.16 -12.49 -13.15
N ASP A 413 8.35 -12.57 -12.60
CA ASP A 413 9.43 -11.67 -12.90
C ASP A 413 9.66 -11.76 -14.43
N GLU A 414 9.24 -10.73 -15.22
CA GLU A 414 9.52 -10.66 -16.69
C GLU A 414 11.02 -10.81 -17.03
N ASN A 415 11.88 -10.81 -16.02
CA ASN A 415 13.31 -10.92 -16.06
C ASN A 415 13.84 -12.17 -15.30
N ASP A 416 13.07 -13.18 -14.89
CA ASP A 416 13.61 -14.42 -14.31
C ASP A 416 13.84 -15.47 -15.42
N PRO A 417 15.10 -15.84 -15.72
CA PRO A 417 15.51 -16.95 -16.56
C PRO A 417 14.93 -18.30 -16.17
N GLY A 418 14.51 -18.47 -14.91
CA GLY A 418 13.79 -19.64 -14.42
C GLY A 418 12.47 -19.88 -15.16
N ASP A 419 11.78 -18.80 -15.55
CA ASP A 419 10.43 -18.87 -16.13
C ASP A 419 10.39 -19.20 -17.61
N ILE A 420 11.55 -19.19 -18.28
CA ILE A 420 11.62 -19.40 -19.72
C ILE A 420 11.10 -20.77 -20.15
N ASP A 421 11.10 -21.71 -19.21
CA ASP A 421 10.58 -23.05 -19.44
C ASP A 421 9.04 -23.09 -19.48
N ASN A 422 8.40 -22.07 -18.91
CA ASN A 422 6.95 -21.87 -18.81
C ASN A 422 6.36 -20.90 -19.84
N MET A 423 7.19 -20.06 -20.45
CA MET A 423 6.74 -19.11 -21.47
C MET A 423 6.39 -19.79 -22.81
N THR A 424 5.35 -19.31 -23.50
CA THR A 424 4.96 -19.82 -24.83
C THR A 424 5.73 -19.12 -25.96
N GLY A 425 6.64 -19.84 -26.63
CA GLY A 425 7.43 -19.32 -27.76
C GLY A 425 8.32 -20.38 -28.42
N GLU A 426 8.82 -20.09 -29.63
CA GLU A 426 9.81 -20.90 -30.32
C GLU A 426 11.17 -20.75 -29.62
N ARG A 427 11.57 -21.80 -28.88
CA ARG A 427 12.89 -21.83 -28.24
C ARG A 427 14.05 -21.56 -29.21
N VAL A 428 14.85 -20.55 -28.89
CA VAL A 428 16.17 -20.24 -29.48
C VAL A 428 17.26 -20.53 -28.46
N THR A 429 18.46 -20.81 -28.94
CA THR A 429 19.64 -20.96 -28.09
C THR A 429 20.33 -19.61 -28.04
N VAL A 430 20.21 -18.92 -26.91
CA VAL A 430 21.09 -17.81 -26.57
C VAL A 430 22.38 -18.41 -26.03
N VAL A 431 23.52 -17.82 -26.37
CA VAL A 431 24.80 -18.16 -25.76
C VAL A 431 25.48 -16.87 -25.33
N LEU A 432 25.68 -16.72 -24.02
CA LEU A 432 26.47 -15.66 -23.40
C LEU A 432 27.92 -16.14 -23.38
N GLU A 433 28.76 -15.57 -24.25
CA GLU A 433 30.19 -15.95 -24.33
C GLU A 433 31.04 -15.25 -23.27
N GLY A 434 30.52 -14.16 -22.69
CA GLY A 434 31.11 -13.56 -21.52
C GLY A 434 30.58 -12.16 -21.20
N VAL A 435 30.93 -11.75 -19.98
CA VAL A 435 30.67 -10.43 -19.43
C VAL A 435 31.98 -9.79 -18.98
N SER A 436 32.11 -8.48 -19.13
CA SER A 436 33.29 -7.75 -18.67
C SER A 436 32.94 -6.34 -18.22
N PRO A 437 33.52 -5.83 -17.11
CA PRO A 437 34.45 -6.50 -16.19
C PRO A 437 33.76 -7.53 -15.27
N SER A 438 34.54 -8.32 -14.52
CA SER A 438 34.03 -9.25 -13.49
C SER A 438 33.78 -8.57 -12.14
N GLU A 439 34.20 -7.31 -12.00
CA GLU A 439 34.01 -6.45 -10.84
C GLU A 439 33.68 -5.04 -11.35
N ALA A 440 32.66 -4.39 -10.80
CA ALA A 440 32.22 -3.08 -11.27
C ALA A 440 31.59 -2.23 -10.17
N ASP A 441 31.85 -0.92 -10.21
CA ASP A 441 31.16 0.05 -9.36
C ASP A 441 29.79 0.41 -9.97
N LYS A 442 28.76 0.61 -9.13
CA LYS A 442 27.46 1.16 -9.56
C LYS A 442 27.65 2.42 -10.40
N GLY A 443 26.96 2.49 -11.54
CA GLY A 443 27.10 3.59 -12.51
C GLY A 443 28.21 3.42 -13.54
N THR A 444 28.97 2.33 -13.51
CA THR A 444 29.86 1.93 -14.62
C THR A 444 29.08 1.17 -15.70
N GLN A 445 29.77 0.56 -16.67
CA GLN A 445 29.14 -0.22 -17.75
C GLN A 445 29.72 -1.63 -17.79
N PHE A 446 28.86 -2.62 -17.85
CA PHE A 446 29.22 -3.98 -18.27
C PHE A 446 29.12 -4.08 -19.79
N ARG A 447 29.96 -4.91 -20.39
CA ARG A 447 29.85 -5.34 -21.78
C ARG A 447 29.49 -6.81 -21.80
N LEU A 448 28.39 -7.13 -22.49
CA LEU A 448 27.91 -8.50 -22.69
C LEU A 448 28.08 -8.85 -24.17
N TRP A 449 28.63 -10.02 -24.47
CA TRP A 449 28.73 -10.50 -25.85
C TRP A 449 28.42 -11.99 -25.96
N GLY A 450 27.90 -12.37 -27.12
CA GLY A 450 27.44 -13.71 -27.36
C GLY A 450 26.71 -13.82 -28.69
N TYR A 451 25.83 -14.81 -28.82
CA TYR A 451 25.09 -15.05 -30.04
C TYR A 451 23.75 -15.73 -29.82
N VAL A 452 22.91 -15.72 -30.86
CA VAL A 452 21.62 -16.41 -30.86
C VAL A 452 21.53 -17.37 -32.05
N GLU A 453 21.11 -18.61 -31.80
CA GLU A 453 20.92 -19.66 -32.79
C GLU A 453 19.49 -20.23 -32.76
N ASP A 454 19.00 -20.68 -33.93
CA ASP A 454 17.78 -21.48 -34.02
C ASP A 454 18.01 -22.93 -33.55
N ARG A 455 16.93 -23.72 -33.47
CA ARG A 455 17.00 -25.16 -33.10
C ARG A 455 17.88 -26.01 -34.02
N ASN A 456 18.28 -25.52 -35.19
CA ASN A 456 19.14 -26.21 -36.15
C ASN A 456 20.60 -25.72 -36.07
N GLY A 457 20.95 -24.84 -35.11
CA GLY A 457 22.28 -24.25 -34.96
C GLY A 457 22.57 -23.15 -35.98
N THR A 458 21.54 -22.54 -36.58
CA THR A 458 21.69 -21.43 -37.52
C THR A 458 21.66 -20.10 -36.77
N ARG A 459 22.70 -19.29 -36.95
CA ARG A 459 22.80 -17.94 -36.36
C ARG A 459 21.67 -17.02 -36.84
N LEU A 460 21.02 -16.34 -35.89
CA LEU A 460 19.86 -15.48 -36.14
C LEU A 460 20.23 -13.99 -36.11
N PRO A 461 20.17 -13.26 -37.25
CA PRO A 461 20.48 -11.83 -37.30
C PRO A 461 19.27 -10.93 -36.97
N GLY A 462 19.52 -9.77 -36.37
CA GLY A 462 18.49 -8.75 -36.09
C GLY A 462 17.55 -9.09 -34.94
N PHE A 463 17.96 -9.97 -34.03
CA PHE A 463 17.20 -10.40 -32.85
C PHE A 463 17.49 -9.49 -31.66
N GLY A 464 16.46 -9.08 -30.91
CA GLY A 464 16.62 -8.34 -29.66
C GLY A 464 17.11 -9.24 -28.53
N VAL A 465 18.09 -8.80 -27.75
CA VAL A 465 18.67 -9.52 -26.60
C VAL A 465 18.68 -8.57 -25.41
N GLY A 466 18.01 -8.93 -24.31
CA GLY A 466 18.11 -8.25 -23.02
C GLY A 466 19.25 -8.84 -22.18
N GLY A 467 19.84 -8.03 -21.32
CA GLY A 467 20.71 -8.49 -20.25
C GLY A 467 20.05 -8.12 -18.93
N GLY A 468 20.03 -9.06 -17.98
CA GLY A 468 19.51 -8.81 -16.64
C GLY A 468 20.49 -9.23 -15.55
N MET A 469 20.12 -8.91 -14.31
CA MET A 469 20.93 -9.09 -13.12
C MET A 469 20.06 -9.34 -11.88
N TRP A 470 20.59 -10.12 -10.94
CA TRP A 470 20.12 -10.25 -9.55
C TRP A 470 21.28 -10.56 -8.60
N ASP A 471 21.03 -10.54 -7.30
CA ASP A 471 22.01 -10.93 -6.26
C ASP A 471 22.17 -12.45 -6.17
N GLU A 472 23.37 -12.99 -5.93
CA GLU A 472 23.64 -14.45 -5.94
C GLU A 472 22.69 -15.29 -5.05
N LEU A 473 22.14 -14.69 -3.99
CA LEU A 473 21.21 -15.37 -3.08
C LEU A 473 19.76 -15.34 -3.55
N HIS A 474 19.47 -14.66 -4.66
CA HIS A 474 18.16 -14.42 -5.24
C HIS A 474 17.19 -13.84 -4.19
N ALA A 475 17.72 -12.98 -3.31
CA ALA A 475 16.94 -12.36 -2.24
C ALA A 475 16.02 -11.24 -2.77
N THR A 476 16.31 -10.75 -3.97
CA THR A 476 15.49 -9.77 -4.70
C THR A 476 15.26 -10.21 -6.14
N PRO A 477 14.12 -9.84 -6.75
CA PRO A 477 13.82 -10.19 -8.14
C PRO A 477 14.86 -9.67 -9.12
N ALA A 478 14.93 -10.34 -10.26
CA ALA A 478 15.77 -9.93 -11.37
C ALA A 478 15.33 -8.60 -11.97
N PHE A 479 16.28 -7.86 -12.54
CA PHE A 479 15.98 -6.63 -13.25
C PHE A 479 16.85 -6.45 -14.49
N GLU A 480 16.31 -5.73 -15.47
CA GLU A 480 17.01 -5.47 -16.73
C GLU A 480 18.15 -4.45 -16.57
N ILE A 481 19.35 -4.80 -17.04
CA ILE A 481 20.54 -3.94 -17.03
C ILE A 481 20.85 -3.31 -18.39
N GLY A 482 20.25 -3.82 -19.47
CA GLY A 482 20.23 -3.17 -20.79
C GLY A 482 19.93 -4.12 -21.95
N THR A 483 19.64 -3.55 -23.12
CA THR A 483 19.34 -4.30 -24.35
C THR A 483 20.42 -4.18 -25.43
N GLY A 484 20.56 -5.21 -26.25
CA GLY A 484 21.27 -5.21 -27.52
C GLY A 484 20.49 -5.91 -28.63
N SER A 485 21.15 -6.08 -29.79
CA SER A 485 20.59 -6.84 -30.90
C SER A 485 21.67 -7.59 -31.67
N THR A 486 21.34 -8.75 -32.22
CA THR A 486 22.30 -9.52 -33.02
C THR A 486 22.60 -8.86 -34.38
N ASN A 487 23.87 -8.91 -34.78
CA ASN A 487 24.34 -8.39 -36.06
C ASN A 487 24.00 -9.36 -37.22
N THR A 488 24.51 -9.10 -38.43
CA THR A 488 24.27 -9.95 -39.61
C THR A 488 24.82 -11.38 -39.51
N THR A 489 25.76 -11.63 -38.59
CA THR A 489 26.32 -12.96 -38.30
C THR A 489 25.65 -13.64 -37.10
N GLY A 490 24.66 -12.99 -36.48
CA GLY A 490 23.89 -13.50 -35.34
C GLY A 490 24.54 -13.30 -33.97
N ASP A 491 25.57 -12.45 -33.89
CA ASP A 491 26.28 -12.16 -32.65
C ASP A 491 25.78 -10.85 -32.03
N PHE A 492 25.56 -10.83 -30.72
CA PHE A 492 25.25 -9.62 -29.96
C PHE A 492 26.48 -9.15 -29.17
N ASP A 493 26.59 -7.83 -29.00
CA ASP A 493 27.68 -7.16 -28.28
C ASP A 493 27.18 -5.77 -27.87
N PHE A 494 26.86 -5.58 -26.59
CA PHE A 494 26.29 -4.33 -26.09
C PHE A 494 26.79 -4.00 -24.69
N ASN A 495 26.66 -2.71 -24.34
CA ASN A 495 26.97 -2.22 -23.01
C ASN A 495 25.70 -2.08 -22.18
N ALA A 496 25.72 -2.57 -20.95
CA ALA A 496 24.66 -2.49 -19.95
C ALA A 496 25.07 -1.54 -18.81
N SER A 497 24.13 -0.73 -18.32
CA SER A 497 24.38 0.26 -17.25
C SER A 497 23.23 0.39 -16.25
N GLY A 498 22.15 -0.39 -16.41
CA GLY A 498 20.92 -0.31 -15.62
C GLY A 498 20.97 -0.95 -14.23
N PHE A 499 22.15 -1.07 -13.60
CA PHE A 499 22.32 -1.85 -12.37
C PHE A 499 22.44 -1.01 -11.08
N PHE A 500 21.87 0.20 -11.07
CA PHE A 500 21.83 0.99 -9.84
C PHE A 500 21.02 0.32 -8.72
N GLY A 501 20.03 -0.52 -9.08
CA GLY A 501 19.21 -1.27 -8.12
C GLY A 501 19.89 -2.52 -7.52
N ALA A 502 21.04 -2.96 -8.05
CA ALA A 502 21.70 -4.20 -7.62
C ALA A 502 22.06 -4.18 -6.12
N ILE A 503 21.93 -5.29 -5.40
CA ILE A 503 22.47 -5.38 -4.04
C ILE A 503 24.01 -5.42 -4.15
N PRO A 504 24.76 -4.55 -3.43
CA PRO A 504 26.22 -4.61 -3.43
C PRO A 504 26.72 -5.98 -2.94
N GLY A 505 27.53 -6.67 -3.73
CA GLY A 505 27.96 -8.04 -3.48
C GLY A 505 28.15 -8.87 -4.74
N GLU A 506 28.20 -10.19 -4.58
CA GLU A 506 28.18 -11.13 -5.70
C GLU A 506 26.79 -11.10 -6.35
N ASN A 507 26.77 -10.83 -7.65
CA ASN A 507 25.58 -10.77 -8.48
C ASN A 507 25.79 -11.69 -9.69
N GLU A 508 24.70 -12.10 -10.31
CA GLU A 508 24.69 -12.93 -11.50
C GLU A 508 24.16 -12.11 -12.68
N ILE A 509 24.84 -12.19 -13.84
CA ILE A 509 24.37 -11.60 -15.10
C ILE A 509 23.99 -12.70 -16.07
N TYR A 510 22.88 -12.52 -16.76
CA TYR A 510 22.44 -13.40 -17.84
C TYR A 510 22.07 -12.59 -19.09
N ALA A 511 21.95 -13.27 -20.22
CA ALA A 511 21.43 -12.71 -21.47
C ALA A 511 20.18 -13.49 -21.91
N ALA A 512 19.11 -12.77 -22.22
CA ALA A 512 17.82 -13.34 -22.56
C ALA A 512 17.23 -12.75 -23.85
N VAL A 513 16.33 -13.50 -24.48
CA VAL A 513 15.57 -13.12 -25.67
C VAL A 513 14.10 -13.32 -25.36
N TYR A 514 13.36 -12.22 -25.23
CA TYR A 514 11.92 -12.17 -24.98
C TYR A 514 11.17 -11.49 -26.15
N GLN A 515 11.46 -11.89 -27.39
CA GLN A 515 10.84 -11.31 -28.58
C GLN A 515 9.60 -12.13 -28.99
N SER A 516 8.48 -11.49 -29.36
CA SER A 516 7.19 -12.14 -29.65
C SER A 516 7.33 -13.47 -30.41
N GLY A 517 7.09 -14.58 -29.71
CA GLY A 517 7.15 -15.93 -30.27
C GLY A 517 8.53 -16.59 -30.25
N TYR A 518 9.55 -16.03 -29.59
CA TYR A 518 10.88 -16.62 -29.41
C TYR A 518 11.40 -16.43 -27.99
N LEU A 519 12.01 -17.48 -27.44
CA LEU A 519 12.47 -17.54 -26.05
C LEU A 519 13.85 -18.20 -25.96
N GLY A 520 14.81 -17.56 -25.32
CA GLY A 520 16.04 -18.23 -24.90
C GLY A 520 16.80 -17.40 -23.87
N VAL A 521 17.53 -18.06 -22.98
CA VAL A 521 18.34 -17.43 -21.94
C VAL A 521 19.62 -18.22 -21.74
N ASP A 522 20.70 -17.52 -21.40
CA ASP A 522 21.98 -18.14 -21.04
C ASP A 522 22.72 -17.28 -20.00
N GLY A 523 23.43 -17.98 -19.11
CA GLY A 523 23.99 -17.47 -17.86
C GLY A 523 23.95 -18.55 -16.77
N PRO A 524 24.25 -18.22 -15.50
CA PRO A 524 24.74 -16.93 -15.02
C PRO A 524 26.26 -16.77 -15.17
N GLU A 525 26.70 -15.55 -15.42
CA GLU A 525 28.10 -15.11 -15.25
C GLU A 525 28.20 -14.27 -13.97
N LEU A 526 29.02 -14.72 -13.02
CA LEU A 526 29.20 -14.04 -11.73
C LEU A 526 29.98 -12.74 -11.86
N VAL A 527 29.48 -11.68 -11.22
CA VAL A 527 30.13 -10.38 -11.13
C VAL A 527 30.03 -9.80 -9.71
N GLU A 528 31.06 -9.08 -9.29
CA GLU A 528 31.04 -8.36 -8.01
C GLU A 528 30.61 -6.90 -8.24
N VAL A 529 29.57 -6.46 -7.52
CA VAL A 529 29.07 -5.08 -7.57
C VAL A 529 29.52 -4.32 -6.33
N TYR A 530 30.29 -3.26 -6.57
CA TYR A 530 30.74 -2.31 -5.57
C TYR A 530 29.93 -1.02 -5.66
N THR A 531 29.88 -0.24 -4.58
CA THR A 531 29.17 1.03 -4.60
C THR A 531 29.80 2.09 -3.70
N ASP A 532 29.74 3.33 -4.19
CA ASP A 532 29.84 4.50 -3.33
C ASP A 532 28.63 4.57 -2.39
N THR A 533 28.82 5.15 -1.22
CA THR A 533 27.75 5.37 -0.25
C THR A 533 27.38 6.84 -0.15
N ASN A 534 26.13 7.10 0.21
CA ASN A 534 25.57 8.40 0.46
C ASN A 534 25.10 8.45 1.92
N LEU A 535 25.90 9.12 2.75
CA LEU A 535 25.62 9.31 4.16
C LEU A 535 24.93 10.67 4.33
N THR A 536 23.77 10.68 4.98
CA THR A 536 23.10 11.91 5.40
C THR A 536 23.20 12.04 6.91
N VAL A 537 23.42 13.26 7.39
CA VAL A 537 23.61 13.56 8.82
C VAL A 537 22.80 14.80 9.19
N ASP A 538 21.99 14.67 10.23
CA ASP A 538 21.34 15.75 10.93
C ASP A 538 21.87 15.83 12.37
N ALA A 539 22.41 16.98 12.72
CA ALA A 539 22.98 17.26 14.04
C ALA A 539 22.63 18.70 14.45
N PRO A 540 22.36 18.96 15.74
CA PRO A 540 22.07 20.30 16.21
C PRO A 540 23.28 21.22 16.09
N ALA A 541 23.06 22.47 15.70
CA ALA A 541 24.13 23.48 15.54
C ALA A 541 24.85 23.86 16.85
N SER A 542 24.29 23.50 18.02
CA SER A 542 24.93 23.72 19.31
C SER A 542 24.44 22.78 20.39
N VAL A 543 25.30 22.45 21.36
CA VAL A 543 24.99 21.62 22.52
C VAL A 543 25.67 22.17 23.79
N GLY A 544 25.01 22.06 24.94
CA GLY A 544 25.58 22.45 26.23
C GLY A 544 26.40 21.34 26.87
N LYS A 545 27.40 21.69 27.69
CA LYS A 545 28.05 20.70 28.57
C LYS A 545 27.02 20.07 29.52
N GLY A 546 27.08 18.75 29.67
CA GLY A 546 26.13 17.95 30.45
C GLY A 546 24.81 17.61 29.72
N GLN A 547 24.64 18.05 28.46
CA GLN A 547 23.46 17.73 27.64
C GLN A 547 23.79 16.63 26.63
N GLU A 548 22.74 15.95 26.14
CA GLU A 548 22.85 14.96 25.08
C GLU A 548 22.94 15.65 23.71
N LEU A 549 23.98 15.30 22.96
CA LEU A 549 24.06 15.51 21.54
C LEU A 549 23.40 14.31 20.85
N VAL A 550 22.29 14.57 20.15
CA VAL A 550 21.61 13.57 19.32
C VAL A 550 21.97 13.83 17.87
N VAL A 551 22.47 12.82 17.19
CA VAL A 551 22.82 12.83 15.76
C VAL A 551 22.02 11.73 15.08
N SER A 552 21.32 12.05 14.01
CA SER A 552 20.52 11.09 13.24
C SER A 552 20.80 11.20 11.77
N GLY A 553 20.45 10.18 11.00
CA GLY A 553 20.65 10.22 9.55
C GLY A 553 20.37 8.87 8.90
N SER A 554 20.81 8.75 7.66
CA SER A 554 20.72 7.51 6.88
C SER A 554 21.99 7.24 6.07
N LEU A 555 22.29 5.96 5.89
CA LEU A 555 23.34 5.45 5.02
C LEU A 555 22.68 4.63 3.92
N LEU A 556 22.67 5.19 2.72
CA LEU A 556 22.23 4.52 1.49
C LEU A 556 23.42 4.38 0.55
N ASP A 557 23.31 3.58 -0.49
CA ASP A 557 24.23 3.65 -1.61
C ASP A 557 23.78 4.65 -2.70
N ILE A 558 24.61 4.88 -3.72
CA ILE A 558 24.29 5.83 -4.81
C ILE A 558 23.08 5.42 -5.67
N GLY A 559 22.65 4.17 -5.59
CA GLY A 559 21.42 3.65 -6.21
C GLY A 559 20.19 3.75 -5.30
N GLY A 560 20.36 4.23 -4.07
CA GLY A 560 19.28 4.33 -3.08
C GLY A 560 19.02 3.04 -2.30
N VAL A 561 19.88 2.02 -2.42
CA VAL A 561 19.73 0.77 -1.66
C VAL A 561 20.23 0.98 -0.23
N ALA A 562 19.43 0.53 0.74
CA ALA A 562 19.77 0.62 2.15
C ALA A 562 21.03 -0.18 2.51
N ALA A 563 21.79 0.31 3.49
CA ALA A 563 22.98 -0.37 4.00
C ALA A 563 22.73 -0.79 5.47
N PRO A 564 22.03 -1.92 5.71
CA PRO A 564 21.70 -2.36 7.05
C PRO A 564 22.88 -2.98 7.77
N ASP A 565 22.84 -2.96 9.10
CA ASP A 565 23.85 -3.55 9.99
C ASP A 565 25.27 -3.00 9.82
N GLU A 566 25.42 -1.82 9.22
CA GLU A 566 26.71 -1.16 9.00
C GLU A 566 27.11 -0.31 10.21
N THR A 567 28.38 -0.38 10.61
CA THR A 567 28.89 0.38 11.76
C THR A 567 29.36 1.77 11.35
N LEU A 568 28.85 2.80 12.02
CA LEU A 568 29.25 4.19 11.86
C LEU A 568 30.10 4.65 13.04
N GLU A 569 31.16 5.41 12.76
CA GLU A 569 32.07 6.02 13.74
C GLU A 569 31.76 7.52 13.88
N PHE A 570 31.71 8.00 15.12
CA PHE A 570 31.41 9.41 15.43
C PHE A 570 32.61 10.06 16.11
N GLU A 571 33.04 11.20 15.57
CA GLU A 571 34.12 12.00 16.11
C GLU A 571 33.72 13.48 16.27
N VAL A 572 34.28 14.14 17.28
CA VAL A 572 34.23 15.60 17.44
C VAL A 572 35.63 16.16 17.31
N TRP A 573 35.82 17.17 16.46
CA TRP A 573 37.13 17.77 16.21
C TRP A 573 37.08 19.28 15.98
N GLU A 574 38.24 19.95 15.97
CA GLU A 574 38.36 21.42 15.90
C GLU A 574 39.18 21.92 14.70
N GLY A 575 38.77 23.06 14.11
CA GLY A 575 39.56 23.86 13.15
C GLY A 575 39.60 23.31 11.71
N SER A 576 40.62 23.67 10.90
CA SER A 576 40.80 23.09 9.55
C SER A 576 41.68 21.85 9.57
N SER A 577 41.28 20.79 8.86
CA SER A 577 41.91 19.46 8.78
C SER A 577 43.39 19.41 8.34
N SER A 578 44.04 20.55 8.05
CA SER A 578 45.44 20.62 7.66
C SER A 578 46.23 21.69 8.42
N GLN A 579 47.22 21.22 9.19
CA GLN A 579 48.43 21.91 9.67
C GLN A 579 48.31 23.02 10.74
N GLY A 580 48.91 22.72 11.91
CA GLY A 580 49.56 23.71 12.77
C GLY A 580 48.80 24.04 14.05
N LYS A 581 49.22 23.42 15.16
CA LYS A 581 48.61 23.57 16.51
C LYS A 581 48.30 25.03 16.92
N PRO A 582 47.06 25.29 17.36
CA PRO A 582 46.77 26.06 18.57
C PRO A 582 46.24 25.11 19.66
N ALA A 583 45.91 25.64 20.84
CA ALA A 583 45.66 24.88 22.07
C ALA A 583 44.65 23.71 21.91
N VAL A 584 45.06 22.51 22.31
CA VAL A 584 44.34 21.25 22.10
C VAL A 584 43.25 21.05 23.15
N ARG A 585 41.97 21.06 22.75
CA ARG A 585 40.83 20.84 23.65
C ARG A 585 40.16 19.46 23.53
N CYS A 586 40.63 18.62 22.59
CA CYS A 586 40.42 17.17 22.53
C CYS A 586 41.80 16.49 22.48
N ASN A 587 42.25 15.88 23.59
CA ASN A 587 43.60 15.33 23.69
C ASN A 587 43.65 13.88 23.15
N PRO A 588 44.52 13.56 22.19
CA PRO A 588 44.73 12.18 21.76
C PRO A 588 45.29 11.32 22.92
N GLN A 589 44.84 10.07 23.04
CA GLN A 589 45.39 9.12 24.00
C GLN A 589 46.84 8.71 23.66
N GLN A 590 47.26 8.85 22.39
CA GLN A 590 48.60 8.49 21.90
C GLN A 590 49.20 9.61 21.03
N TRP A 591 50.53 9.79 21.09
CA TRP A 591 51.24 10.93 20.48
C TRP A 591 51.20 10.98 18.93
N TRP A 592 50.67 9.94 18.28
CA TRP A 592 50.47 9.85 16.83
C TRP A 592 49.01 10.01 16.39
N GLN A 593 48.05 10.06 17.33
CA GLN A 593 46.63 10.23 17.01
C GLN A 593 46.31 11.69 16.65
N ARG A 594 45.35 11.87 15.74
CA ARG A 594 44.84 13.20 15.35
C ARG A 594 44.15 13.87 16.55
N TYR A 595 44.01 15.19 16.50
CA TYR A 595 43.33 15.98 17.55
C TYR A 595 41.81 15.84 17.42
N ARG A 596 41.28 14.67 17.79
CA ARG A 596 39.87 14.30 17.66
C ARG A 596 39.39 13.60 18.93
N CYS A 597 38.13 13.84 19.30
CA CYS A 597 37.43 13.11 20.35
C CYS A 597 36.58 12.03 19.67
N GLU A 598 36.97 10.76 19.75
CA GLU A 598 36.11 9.64 19.39
C GLU A 598 34.97 9.56 20.42
N ILE A 599 33.74 9.81 19.98
CA ILE A 599 32.58 9.92 20.87
C ILE A 599 31.75 8.63 20.92
N GLY A 600 31.90 7.74 19.94
CA GLY A 600 31.31 6.39 19.95
C GLY A 600 31.03 5.85 18.55
N THR A 601 30.30 4.74 18.52
CA THR A 601 29.82 4.10 17.29
C THR A 601 28.34 3.79 17.39
N THR A 602 27.66 3.64 16.25
CA THR A 602 26.29 3.11 16.16
C THR A 602 26.17 2.16 14.96
N VAL A 603 25.05 1.47 14.84
CA VAL A 603 24.76 0.55 13.73
C VAL A 603 23.48 1.01 13.03
N THR A 604 23.41 0.87 11.71
CA THR A 604 22.23 1.17 10.91
C THR A 604 21.14 0.08 11.02
N ASP A 605 19.87 0.47 10.93
CA ASP A 605 18.73 -0.45 10.88
C ASP A 605 18.51 -1.05 9.48
N GLU A 606 17.47 -1.87 9.32
CA GLU A 606 17.11 -2.53 8.05
C GLU A 606 16.87 -1.55 6.88
N PHE A 607 16.53 -0.29 7.17
CA PHE A 607 16.31 0.77 6.20
C PHE A 607 17.54 1.67 6.01
N GLY A 608 18.66 1.36 6.67
CA GLY A 608 19.89 2.15 6.63
C GLY A 608 19.85 3.40 7.54
N ASN A 609 18.86 3.55 8.41
CA ASN A 609 18.78 4.72 9.31
C ASN A 609 19.58 4.51 10.59
N PHE A 610 20.01 5.60 11.21
CA PHE A 610 20.70 5.55 12.50
C PHE A 610 20.35 6.72 13.42
N ILE A 611 20.46 6.47 14.72
CA ILE A 611 20.43 7.48 15.78
C ILE A 611 21.62 7.21 16.71
N PHE A 612 22.37 8.26 17.02
CA PHE A 612 23.50 8.23 17.94
C PHE A 612 23.36 9.30 19.01
N ASN A 613 23.52 8.90 20.27
CA ASN A 613 23.42 9.77 21.43
C ASN A 613 24.74 9.81 22.19
N TRP A 614 25.22 11.02 22.46
CA TRP A 614 26.41 11.22 23.29
C TRP A 614 26.24 12.39 24.26
N THR A 615 26.44 12.14 25.55
CA THR A 615 26.41 13.19 26.56
C THR A 615 27.74 13.94 26.60
N VAL A 616 27.70 15.26 26.38
CA VAL A 616 28.90 16.11 26.46
C VAL A 616 29.38 16.15 27.92
N PRO A 617 30.64 15.81 28.24
CA PRO A 617 31.15 15.83 29.61
C PRO A 617 30.97 17.21 30.27
N GLU A 618 30.32 17.25 31.44
CA GLU A 618 30.14 18.48 32.24
C GLU A 618 31.48 19.14 32.61
N THR A 619 32.48 18.32 32.92
CA THR A 619 33.82 18.77 33.29
C THR A 619 34.86 18.08 32.41
N GLY A 620 35.97 18.77 32.14
CA GLY A 620 36.99 18.27 31.23
C GLY A 620 36.72 18.64 29.77
N GLN A 621 37.19 17.79 28.86
CA GLN A 621 37.19 17.99 27.41
C GLN A 621 36.00 17.26 26.76
N PRO A 622 35.42 17.80 25.66
CA PRO A 622 35.74 19.08 25.03
C PRO A 622 35.32 20.29 25.87
N THR A 623 36.04 21.41 25.72
CA THR A 623 35.68 22.69 26.39
C THR A 623 34.69 23.45 25.52
N ALA A 624 34.00 24.47 26.05
CA ALA A 624 33.12 25.25 25.20
C ALA A 624 33.89 26.05 24.13
N ASP A 625 33.44 25.95 22.89
CA ASP A 625 33.80 26.86 21.80
C ASP A 625 32.82 26.69 20.61
N ASN A 626 32.97 27.53 19.59
CA ASN A 626 32.17 27.55 18.38
C ASN A 626 32.88 26.99 17.14
N ASP A 627 34.03 26.33 17.33
CA ASP A 627 34.92 25.81 16.28
C ASP A 627 34.96 24.28 16.27
N TYR A 628 33.86 23.63 16.69
CA TYR A 628 33.73 22.18 16.66
C TYR A 628 33.02 21.72 15.40
N HIS A 629 33.35 20.50 14.98
CA HIS A 629 32.63 19.76 13.96
C HIS A 629 32.31 18.36 14.48
N VAL A 630 31.10 17.89 14.18
CA VAL A 630 30.73 16.47 14.31
C VAL A 630 31.02 15.82 12.97
N GLU A 631 31.87 14.81 12.98
CA GLU A 631 32.18 13.98 11.82
C GLU A 631 31.56 12.60 12.04
N VAL A 632 30.75 12.17 11.07
CA VAL A 632 30.22 10.81 11.01
C VAL A 632 30.93 10.12 9.87
N LEU A 633 31.61 9.03 10.18
CA LEU A 633 32.40 8.25 9.25
C LEU A 633 31.79 6.87 9.12
N PHE A 634 31.41 6.50 7.90
CA PHE A 634 31.29 5.11 7.52
C PHE A 634 32.67 4.63 7.04
N PRO A 635 33.35 3.71 7.75
CA PRO A 635 34.71 3.27 7.39
C PRO A 635 34.76 2.45 6.10
N GLY A 636 33.62 2.09 5.53
CA GLY A 636 33.48 1.17 4.41
C GLY A 636 33.30 -0.26 4.88
N SER A 637 32.69 -1.08 4.03
CA SER A 637 32.56 -2.53 4.19
C SER A 637 33.14 -3.23 2.96
N THR A 638 32.89 -4.54 2.82
CA THR A 638 33.50 -5.33 1.72
C THR A 638 33.15 -4.78 0.34
N TYR A 639 31.88 -4.39 0.12
CA TYR A 639 31.36 -3.94 -1.18
C TYR A 639 30.92 -2.47 -1.20
N ARG A 640 31.02 -1.77 -0.07
CA ARG A 640 30.61 -0.37 0.07
C ARG A 640 31.80 0.50 0.45
N TYR A 641 32.03 1.58 -0.28
CA TYR A 641 33.13 2.49 0.01
C TYR A 641 32.83 3.41 1.19
N THR A 642 33.92 3.89 1.79
CA THR A 642 33.90 4.82 2.91
C THR A 642 33.30 6.16 2.51
N THR A 643 32.45 6.70 3.38
CA THR A 643 31.88 8.05 3.24
C THR A 643 31.97 8.77 4.57
N VAL A 644 32.22 10.07 4.51
CA VAL A 644 32.35 10.91 5.69
C VAL A 644 31.52 12.16 5.50
N GLU A 645 30.73 12.49 6.50
CA GLU A 645 29.97 13.73 6.54
C GLU A 645 30.34 14.53 7.79
N THR A 646 30.35 15.85 7.64
CA THR A 646 30.78 16.76 8.70
C THR A 646 29.80 17.92 8.85
N THR A 647 29.32 18.12 10.07
CA THR A 647 28.41 19.22 10.42
C THR A 647 29.04 20.10 11.51
N ASP A 648 28.83 21.41 11.40
CA ASP A 648 29.31 22.37 12.40
C ASP A 648 28.59 22.21 13.74
N LEU A 649 29.34 22.28 14.84
CA LEU A 649 28.83 22.19 16.20
C LEU A 649 29.42 23.31 17.07
N ARG A 650 28.59 23.88 17.94
CA ARG A 650 29.05 24.77 19.01
C ARG A 650 28.83 24.13 20.36
N ILE A 651 29.88 24.02 21.17
CA ILE A 651 29.79 23.52 22.54
C ILE A 651 29.73 24.71 23.49
N LEU A 652 28.74 24.75 24.37
CA LEU A 652 28.49 25.87 25.30
C LEU A 652 28.87 25.47 26.74
N GLU A 653 29.54 26.36 27.51
CA GLU A 653 29.93 26.08 28.92
C GLU A 653 28.70 25.80 29.81
N SER A 654 27.55 26.39 29.45
CA SER A 654 26.24 26.17 30.07
C SER A 654 25.16 26.51 29.03
N SER A 655 24.07 25.75 28.98
CA SER A 655 22.84 26.24 28.33
C SER A 655 22.28 27.40 29.15
N VAL A 656 21.76 28.41 28.47
CA VAL A 656 20.93 29.44 29.10
C VAL A 656 19.49 29.15 28.74
N GLU A 657 18.57 29.29 29.70
CA GLU A 657 17.15 29.22 29.38
C GLU A 657 16.80 30.45 28.53
N LEU A 658 16.21 30.20 27.36
CA LEU A 658 15.88 31.22 26.39
C LEU A 658 14.37 31.22 26.23
N GLU A 659 13.75 32.33 26.57
CA GLU A 659 12.33 32.54 26.30
C GLU A 659 12.22 33.32 24.99
N ALA A 660 11.55 32.74 24.00
CA ALA A 660 11.30 33.37 22.71
C ALA A 660 9.80 33.42 22.41
N TRP A 661 9.37 34.50 21.77
CA TRP A 661 7.99 34.70 21.37
C TRP A 661 7.91 35.45 20.04
N LEU A 662 6.82 35.22 19.32
CA LEU A 662 6.51 35.89 18.06
C LEU A 662 5.78 37.21 18.33
N ASP A 663 6.21 38.28 17.64
CA ASP A 663 5.55 39.58 17.68
C ASP A 663 5.35 40.12 16.25
N PRO A 664 4.11 40.17 15.72
CA PRO A 664 2.89 39.65 16.33
C PRO A 664 2.83 38.11 16.26
N GLN A 665 2.07 37.45 17.15
CA GLN A 665 1.84 36.00 17.12
C GLN A 665 1.04 35.52 15.90
N THR A 666 0.39 36.43 15.18
CA THR A 666 -0.39 36.16 13.96
C THR A 666 -0.12 37.23 12.91
N VAL A 667 0.16 36.84 11.67
CA VAL A 667 0.32 37.76 10.53
C VAL A 667 -0.37 37.23 9.27
N LEU A 668 -0.66 38.14 8.34
CA LEU A 668 -1.15 37.79 7.01
C LEU A 668 0.02 37.37 6.11
N ILE A 669 -0.26 36.59 5.08
CA ILE A 669 0.74 36.16 4.08
C ILE A 669 1.40 37.40 3.45
N ASN A 670 2.74 37.41 3.42
CA ASN A 670 3.64 38.50 2.99
C ASN A 670 3.86 39.67 3.98
N ASP A 671 3.27 39.64 5.18
CA ASP A 671 3.59 40.61 6.22
C ASP A 671 4.76 40.15 7.11
N PRO A 672 5.64 41.08 7.53
CA PRO A 672 6.77 40.74 8.40
C PRO A 672 6.31 40.50 9.83
N PHE A 673 6.88 39.48 10.49
CA PHE A 673 6.84 39.30 11.94
C PHE A 673 8.25 39.25 12.51
N TRP A 674 8.35 39.44 13.81
CA TRP A 674 9.61 39.45 14.55
C TRP A 674 9.64 38.27 15.51
N VAL A 675 10.77 37.56 15.55
CA VAL A 675 11.07 36.59 16.61
C VAL A 675 11.87 37.34 17.68
N ASN A 676 11.25 37.58 18.81
CA ASN A 676 11.89 38.22 19.95
C ASN A 676 12.28 37.14 20.97
N GLY A 677 13.37 37.36 21.71
CA GLY A 677 13.74 36.46 22.79
C GLY A 677 14.63 37.12 23.84
N THR A 678 14.62 36.57 25.04
CA THR A 678 15.48 36.98 26.15
C THR A 678 16.22 35.79 26.75
N ILE A 679 17.43 36.06 27.23
CA ILE A 679 18.20 35.11 28.00
C ILE A 679 17.75 35.24 29.46
N ILE A 680 17.22 34.17 30.03
CA ILE A 680 16.97 34.05 31.46
C ILE A 680 18.34 33.76 32.08
N GLU A 681 18.84 34.64 32.94
CA GLU A 681 20.12 34.41 33.63
C GLU A 681 20.07 33.05 34.34
N ALA A 682 21.00 32.17 34.00
CA ALA A 682 21.22 30.90 34.69
C ALA A 682 21.51 31.17 36.18
N ALA A 683 20.82 30.45 37.07
CA ALA A 683 21.04 30.50 38.51
C ALA A 683 22.44 30.01 38.92
#